data_AF-A0AB32VK75-F1
#
_entry.id   AF-A0AB32VK75-F1
#
_cell.length_a   1.000
_cell.length_b   1.000
_cell.length_c   1.000
_cell.angle_alpha   90.00
_cell.angle_beta   90.00
_cell.angle_gamma   90.00
#
_symmetry.space_group_name_H-M   'P 1'
#
loop_
_entity.id
_entity.type
_entity.pdbx_description
1 polymer ?
#
loop_
_entity_poly.entity_id
_entity_poly.type
_entity_poly.pdbx_seq_one_letter_code
_entity_poly.pdbx_strand_id
1 'polypeptide(L)'
;MQILKSSSIFSTSHFLNFPLKPRSFILLLYCSSSSSTSVSNSPLLNYLVKNLDFTETQALSIANRYLNVKSFEKPQAVANFFRNLGFSNAEIAASVRNAPQILFADVETKLRPKIKFFQDLGFVGPHLGKFLSRNSALLACSLDKKLIPSFQIVKKVLGNNDNKDLIKVFNRSNGFIARDCILKLSRNVGYLESCGIVGSQLSKLLKRQPRIFRMRESALRDLVSRVLDMGFSTDSRMLVYAIHTMNCLSEQTFKKKWELLQSFGFSENERVDMFRKAPGLLRTSEEKMKLGIAFFTNVAKFDKNVLVSRPRLLMNSLEDRVIPRYRVLQIIKSKKLLKKELSFLNILDYTENEFLKFISRFTDNVEELLIAYKAHLLHTSEEEEEKTCCAQNSSKSTMQVLKSSSVFSTPHFLHFPSKPKSFIFLLYYSSSSTSVSNSPLLNYLVKNLDFTETQALLIAKRYPNVKSLERPQSVANFFQNLGFSNPQIAASVRHAPQILFADVETKLRPKIKFFQDLGLVGPHLGKFLSRNSALLACSLDKKLNPSIQIVKKVLGNNDNKDVIRVFNRCNGFIVRDSILKFSRNIEYLESCGIVGSQLSRLLKRQPRIFRMRESELRDLVLRVLDMGFSTDSRMLVHAIHTMNCLSKQTFKKKWELLKSFGFSENDCLDIFRKTPALFRTSEKKMKLGIEFFTNVAKVDKNVLVSRPYLLMNSLEDRVIPRYRVLQIIKLKKLLTKEPSFLYILDYTENEFLQFISRFTDHGEELLIAYKAHLLHTSSEEEEKET
;
A
#
# COMPACT_ATOMS: atom_id res chain seq x y z
N MET A 1 50.62 40.12 9.15
CA MET A 1 50.99 39.75 10.53
C MET A 1 49.84 38.94 11.11
N GLN A 2 49.95 37.62 11.04
CA GLN A 2 50.32 36.72 12.16
C GLN A 2 49.19 36.55 13.19
N ILE A 3 48.77 35.37 13.67
CA ILE A 3 48.99 33.95 13.38
C ILE A 3 47.89 33.19 14.17
N LEU A 4 47.37 32.10 13.58
CA LEU A 4 46.76 30.85 14.12
C LEU A 4 46.27 30.75 15.59
N LYS A 5 45.06 30.17 15.77
CA LYS A 5 44.90 28.79 16.32
C LYS A 5 43.45 28.28 16.29
N SER A 6 43.37 26.95 16.32
CA SER A 6 42.26 26.05 16.03
C SER A 6 41.41 25.63 17.24
N SER A 7 40.26 25.02 16.90
CA SER A 7 39.60 23.84 17.51
C SER A 7 38.75 23.94 18.80
N SER A 8 37.48 23.51 18.63
CA SER A 8 36.75 22.45 19.39
C SER A 8 35.52 22.81 20.27
N ILE A 9 34.37 22.27 19.85
CA ILE A 9 33.42 21.37 20.57
C ILE A 9 32.53 21.89 21.76
N PHE A 10 31.22 21.56 21.64
CA PHE A 10 30.09 21.47 22.62
C PHE A 10 29.72 22.67 23.53
N SER A 11 28.47 23.15 23.39
CA SER A 11 27.35 22.93 24.35
C SER A 11 26.37 24.11 24.51
N THR A 12 25.08 23.76 24.43
CA THR A 12 23.90 24.24 25.18
C THR A 12 23.36 25.69 25.13
N SER A 13 22.09 25.73 24.67
CA SER A 13 20.91 26.41 25.25
C SER A 13 20.84 27.93 25.32
N HIS A 14 19.79 28.49 24.70
CA HIS A 14 18.63 28.94 25.48
C HIS A 14 17.35 29.01 24.64
N PHE A 15 16.30 28.42 25.20
CA PHE A 15 14.90 28.45 24.79
C PHE A 15 14.31 29.86 24.83
N LEU A 16 13.30 30.14 23.99
CA LEU A 16 12.03 30.67 24.49
C LEU A 16 10.85 30.15 23.62
N ASN A 17 9.96 29.42 24.30
CA ASN A 17 8.67 28.89 23.84
C ASN A 17 7.60 30.00 23.89
N PHE A 18 6.63 29.97 22.97
CA PHE A 18 5.24 30.30 23.33
C PHE A 18 4.22 29.37 22.62
N PRO A 19 3.14 28.94 23.31
CA PRO A 19 2.35 27.77 22.93
C PRO A 19 1.00 28.12 22.26
N LEU A 20 0.62 27.34 21.25
CA LEU A 20 -0.70 27.32 20.62
C LEU A 20 -1.63 26.31 21.32
N LYS A 21 -2.84 26.75 21.67
CA LYS A 21 -3.93 25.94 22.26
C LYS A 21 -4.38 24.79 21.35
N PRO A 22 -4.74 23.60 21.89
CA PRO A 22 -5.32 22.50 21.12
C PRO A 22 -6.76 22.83 20.69
N ARG A 23 -7.00 22.70 19.38
CA ARG A 23 -8.30 22.90 18.73
C ARG A 23 -9.31 21.84 19.19
N SER A 24 -10.32 22.29 19.91
CA SER A 24 -11.64 21.68 19.98
C SER A 24 -12.20 21.53 18.55
N PHE A 25 -12.22 20.30 18.05
CA PHE A 25 -13.22 19.97 17.03
C PHE A 25 -14.54 19.90 17.75
N ILE A 26 -15.34 20.97 17.63
CA ILE A 26 -16.77 20.91 17.95
C ILE A 26 -17.37 19.85 17.02
N LEU A 27 -17.48 18.63 17.56
CA LEU A 27 -18.58 17.74 17.24
C LEU A 27 -19.84 18.58 17.42
N LEU A 28 -20.55 18.87 16.33
CA LEU A 28 -21.97 19.14 16.44
C LEU A 28 -22.62 17.83 16.86
N LEU A 29 -22.60 17.59 18.18
CA LEU A 29 -23.52 16.71 18.87
C LEU A 29 -24.92 17.26 18.58
N TYR A 30 -25.62 16.65 17.63
CA TYR A 30 -27.07 16.64 17.68
C TYR A 30 -27.46 15.32 18.32
N CYS A 31 -27.77 15.40 19.61
CA CYS A 31 -28.58 14.40 20.28
C CYS A 31 -29.97 14.44 19.64
N SER A 32 -30.36 13.35 19.01
CA SER A 32 -31.77 12.98 18.92
C SER A 32 -31.84 11.58 19.49
N SER A 33 -32.26 11.51 20.75
CA SER A 33 -32.77 10.31 21.37
C SER A 33 -33.97 9.83 20.55
N SER A 34 -33.84 8.67 19.93
CA SER A 34 -35.00 7.94 19.44
C SER A 34 -34.73 6.46 19.68
N SER A 35 -35.59 5.94 20.54
CA SER A 35 -35.95 4.55 20.78
C SER A 35 -35.81 3.65 19.55
N SER A 36 -35.48 2.39 19.85
CA SER A 36 -35.67 1.24 18.98
C SER A 36 -37.01 1.28 18.26
N THR A 37 -36.99 1.67 16.99
CA THR A 37 -37.99 1.27 16.00
C THR A 37 -37.25 0.96 14.71
N SER A 38 -37.31 -0.29 14.28
CA SER A 38 -37.02 -0.66 12.90
C SER A 38 -38.05 0.05 12.02
N VAL A 39 -37.65 1.13 11.35
CA VAL A 39 -38.44 1.67 10.24
C VAL A 39 -37.70 1.32 8.97
N SER A 40 -37.90 0.08 8.54
CA SER A 40 -37.48 -0.48 7.25
C SER A 40 -38.17 0.20 6.05
N ASN A 41 -39.02 1.21 6.27
CA ASN A 41 -39.77 1.93 5.23
C ASN A 41 -39.80 3.44 5.49
N SER A 42 -38.66 4.13 5.47
CA SER A 42 -38.71 5.60 5.39
C SER A 42 -38.99 5.99 3.92
N PRO A 43 -39.97 6.85 3.61
CA PRO A 43 -40.21 7.20 2.21
C PRO A 43 -39.04 7.98 1.58
N LEU A 44 -38.17 8.58 2.40
CA LEU A 44 -36.88 9.13 1.97
C LEU A 44 -35.93 8.04 1.45
N LEU A 45 -35.87 6.88 2.13
CA LEU A 45 -35.05 5.74 1.71
C LEU A 45 -35.48 5.26 0.33
N ASN A 46 -36.79 5.03 0.13
CA ASN A 46 -37.33 4.58 -1.14
C ASN A 46 -37.11 5.60 -2.25
N TYR A 47 -37.26 6.89 -1.96
CA TYR A 47 -36.96 7.96 -2.90
C TYR A 47 -35.48 7.97 -3.32
N LEU A 48 -34.55 7.87 -2.36
CA LEU A 48 -33.11 7.88 -2.66
C LEU A 48 -32.70 6.66 -3.50
N VAL A 49 -33.23 5.46 -3.20
CA VAL A 49 -32.91 4.24 -3.94
C VAL A 49 -33.52 4.26 -5.34
N LYS A 50 -34.82 4.56 -5.45
CA LYS A 50 -35.56 4.44 -6.71
C LYS A 50 -35.32 5.60 -7.69
N ASN A 51 -35.11 6.82 -7.18
CA ASN A 51 -35.11 8.03 -8.03
C ASN A 51 -33.73 8.69 -8.15
N LEU A 52 -32.77 8.34 -7.29
CA LEU A 52 -31.41 8.90 -7.28
C LEU A 52 -30.32 7.80 -7.31
N ASP A 53 -30.68 6.57 -7.65
CA ASP A 53 -29.78 5.43 -7.88
C ASP A 53 -28.81 5.14 -6.71
N PHE A 54 -29.24 5.39 -5.46
CA PHE A 54 -28.46 5.02 -4.29
C PHE A 54 -28.56 3.51 -4.02
N THR A 55 -27.46 2.89 -3.59
CA THR A 55 -27.56 1.56 -2.97
C THR A 55 -28.33 1.67 -1.66
N GLU A 56 -29.10 0.64 -1.32
CA GLU A 56 -29.93 0.62 -0.11
C GLU A 56 -29.14 0.99 1.16
N THR A 57 -27.90 0.50 1.28
CA THR A 57 -27.00 0.83 2.40
C THR A 57 -26.60 2.32 2.46
N GLN A 58 -26.43 2.97 1.31
CA GLN A 58 -26.06 4.38 1.25
C GLN A 58 -27.27 5.25 1.58
N ALA A 59 -28.44 4.90 1.03
CA ALA A 59 -29.70 5.59 1.27
C ALA A 59 -30.12 5.49 2.74
N LEU A 60 -29.96 4.32 3.38
CA LEU A 60 -30.18 4.12 4.82
C LEU A 60 -29.30 5.03 5.68
N SER A 61 -28.04 5.25 5.28
CA SER A 61 -27.12 6.12 6.04
C SER A 61 -27.55 7.60 6.05
N ILE A 62 -28.20 8.04 4.96
CA ILE A 62 -28.71 9.40 4.79
C ILE A 62 -30.07 9.54 5.48
N ALA A 63 -30.99 8.60 5.23
CA ALA A 63 -32.33 8.60 5.81
C ALA A 63 -32.30 8.61 7.34
N ASN A 64 -31.41 7.82 7.96
CA ASN A 64 -31.22 7.81 9.41
C ASN A 64 -30.73 9.14 10.00
N ARG A 65 -30.15 10.03 9.17
CA ARG A 65 -29.70 11.36 9.60
C ARG A 65 -30.83 12.40 9.54
N TYR A 66 -31.94 12.08 8.86
CA TYR A 66 -33.07 12.97 8.60
C TYR A 66 -34.41 12.27 8.88
N LEU A 67 -34.50 11.56 10.01
CA LEU A 67 -35.68 10.74 10.39
C LEU A 67 -37.00 11.52 10.52
N ASN A 68 -36.92 12.83 10.78
CA ASN A 68 -38.08 13.69 11.05
C ASN A 68 -38.64 14.39 9.81
N VAL A 69 -38.13 14.10 8.61
CA VAL A 69 -38.60 14.75 7.38
C VAL A 69 -39.89 14.08 6.90
N LYS A 70 -41.01 14.81 7.01
CA LYS A 70 -42.35 14.34 6.60
C LYS A 70 -42.72 14.70 5.15
N SER A 71 -42.10 15.72 4.56
CA SER A 71 -42.36 16.18 3.19
C SER A 71 -41.17 15.93 2.26
N PHE A 72 -41.46 15.43 1.05
CA PHE A 72 -40.48 15.12 -0.01
C PHE A 72 -40.40 16.19 -1.09
N GLU A 73 -41.20 17.25 -0.98
CA GLU A 73 -41.28 18.32 -1.98
C GLU A 73 -39.92 19.01 -2.17
N LYS A 74 -39.19 19.29 -1.08
CA LYS A 74 -37.87 19.92 -1.15
C LYS A 74 -36.81 19.02 -1.80
N PRO A 75 -36.61 17.75 -1.36
CA PRO A 75 -35.71 16.82 -2.07
C PRO A 75 -36.06 16.65 -3.55
N GLN A 76 -37.35 16.56 -3.87
CA GLN A 76 -37.81 16.40 -5.25
C GLN A 76 -37.58 17.65 -6.09
N ALA A 77 -37.87 18.83 -5.54
CA ALA A 77 -37.60 20.11 -6.19
C ALA A 77 -36.09 20.31 -6.43
N VAL A 78 -35.24 19.97 -5.45
CA VAL A 78 -33.77 20.06 -5.60
C VAL A 78 -33.25 19.08 -6.65
N ALA A 79 -33.73 17.83 -6.64
CA ALA A 79 -33.32 16.84 -7.64
C ALA A 79 -33.76 17.26 -9.05
N ASN A 80 -35.00 17.73 -9.22
CA ASN A 80 -35.50 18.23 -10.50
C ASN A 80 -34.72 19.47 -10.95
N PHE A 81 -34.40 20.39 -10.04
CA PHE A 81 -33.57 21.54 -10.33
C PHE A 81 -32.18 21.13 -10.86
N PHE A 82 -31.51 20.16 -10.24
CA PHE A 82 -30.22 19.66 -10.76
C PHE A 82 -30.36 18.94 -12.10
N ARG A 83 -31.43 18.15 -12.32
CA ARG A 83 -31.70 17.50 -13.61
C ARG A 83 -31.92 18.54 -14.72
N ASN A 84 -32.67 19.60 -14.43
CA ASN A 84 -32.89 20.71 -15.38
C ASN A 84 -31.61 21.47 -15.71
N LEU A 85 -30.61 21.45 -14.81
CA LEU A 85 -29.27 21.98 -15.06
C LEU A 85 -28.35 20.98 -15.81
N GLY A 86 -28.86 19.81 -16.18
CA GLY A 86 -28.14 18.78 -16.93
C GLY A 86 -27.29 17.82 -16.07
N PHE A 87 -27.56 17.70 -14.77
CA PHE A 87 -26.84 16.76 -13.91
C PHE A 87 -27.39 15.34 -14.10
N SER A 88 -26.50 14.36 -14.24
CA SER A 88 -26.88 12.94 -14.18
C SER A 88 -27.30 12.52 -12.77
N ASN A 89 -28.13 11.47 -12.66
CA ASN A 89 -28.49 10.90 -11.35
C ASN A 89 -27.25 10.52 -10.53
N ALA A 90 -26.20 9.99 -11.18
CA ALA A 90 -24.93 9.66 -10.52
C ALA A 90 -24.23 10.89 -9.92
N GLU A 91 -24.25 12.04 -10.60
CA GLU A 91 -23.69 13.30 -10.11
C GLU A 91 -24.53 13.90 -8.98
N ILE A 92 -25.85 13.80 -9.06
CA ILE A 92 -26.76 14.20 -7.97
C ILE A 92 -26.49 13.31 -6.75
N ALA A 93 -26.43 12.00 -6.93
CA ALA A 93 -26.15 11.04 -5.86
C ALA A 93 -24.78 11.30 -5.19
N ALA A 94 -23.74 11.56 -5.99
CA ALA A 94 -22.42 11.93 -5.49
C ALA A 94 -22.45 13.26 -4.71
N SER A 95 -23.21 14.26 -5.20
CA SER A 95 -23.38 15.54 -4.52
C SER A 95 -24.02 15.37 -3.15
N VAL A 96 -25.13 14.63 -3.10
CA VAL A 96 -25.90 14.36 -1.89
C VAL A 96 -25.09 13.52 -0.90
N ARG A 97 -24.32 12.53 -1.35
CA ARG A 97 -23.45 11.73 -0.48
C ARG A 97 -22.43 12.59 0.28
N ASN A 98 -21.85 13.57 -0.42
CA ASN A 98 -20.84 14.46 0.12
C ASN A 98 -21.45 15.59 0.99
N ALA A 99 -22.68 16.03 0.70
CA ALA A 99 -23.37 17.08 1.44
C ALA A 99 -24.90 16.83 1.48
N PRO A 100 -25.39 15.91 2.34
CA PRO A 100 -26.81 15.53 2.35
C PRO A 100 -27.79 16.68 2.61
N GLN A 101 -27.34 17.71 3.33
CA GLN A 101 -28.14 18.89 3.64
C GLN A 101 -28.60 19.68 2.41
N ILE A 102 -27.96 19.51 1.25
CA ILE A 102 -28.36 20.23 0.02
C ILE A 102 -29.75 19.80 -0.47
N LEU A 103 -30.18 18.57 -0.17
CA LEU A 103 -31.52 18.07 -0.55
C LEU A 103 -32.64 18.84 0.13
N PHE A 104 -32.36 19.49 1.24
CA PHE A 104 -33.34 20.23 2.03
C PHE A 104 -33.16 21.74 1.92
N ALA A 105 -32.25 22.20 1.04
CA ALA A 105 -32.03 23.60 0.78
C ALA A 105 -33.15 24.15 -0.13
N ASP A 106 -33.50 25.42 0.10
CA ASP A 106 -34.44 26.13 -0.75
C ASP A 106 -33.81 26.42 -2.13
N VAL A 107 -34.50 26.03 -3.19
CA VAL A 107 -33.98 26.12 -4.57
C VAL A 107 -33.75 27.57 -4.96
N GLU A 108 -34.74 28.44 -4.74
CA GLU A 108 -34.74 29.81 -5.25
C GLU A 108 -33.83 30.73 -4.43
N THR A 109 -33.87 30.64 -3.10
CA THR A 109 -33.13 31.55 -2.22
C THR A 109 -31.73 31.06 -1.85
N LYS A 110 -31.45 29.76 -1.90
CA LYS A 110 -30.15 29.20 -1.45
C LYS A 110 -29.34 28.56 -2.57
N LEU A 111 -29.96 27.79 -3.47
CA LEU A 111 -29.21 27.06 -4.50
C LEU A 111 -29.02 27.89 -5.78
N ARG A 112 -30.08 28.51 -6.31
CA ARG A 112 -30.05 29.27 -7.57
C ARG A 112 -29.00 30.38 -7.57
N PRO A 113 -28.83 31.22 -6.52
CA PRO A 113 -27.80 32.25 -6.51
C PRO A 113 -26.37 31.66 -6.58
N LYS A 114 -26.13 30.50 -5.96
CA LYS A 114 -24.82 29.82 -5.99
C LYS A 114 -24.55 29.18 -7.35
N ILE A 115 -25.57 28.58 -7.96
CA ILE A 115 -25.46 28.03 -9.31
C ILE A 115 -25.15 29.14 -10.30
N LYS A 116 -25.89 30.26 -10.25
CA LYS A 116 -25.63 31.43 -11.10
C LYS A 116 -24.19 31.93 -10.93
N PHE A 117 -23.73 32.08 -9.68
CA PHE A 117 -22.33 32.45 -9.42
C PHE A 117 -21.31 31.50 -10.08
N PHE A 118 -21.51 30.18 -10.05
CA PHE A 118 -20.61 29.26 -10.74
C PHE A 118 -20.72 29.33 -12.26
N GLN A 119 -21.92 29.56 -12.81
CA GLN A 119 -22.14 29.77 -14.23
C GLN A 119 -21.44 31.04 -14.73
N ASP A 120 -21.54 32.15 -13.98
CA ASP A 120 -20.87 33.42 -14.27
C ASP A 120 -19.33 33.27 -14.23
N LEU A 121 -18.82 32.32 -13.44
CA LEU A 121 -17.40 31.96 -13.43
C LEU A 121 -16.96 31.09 -14.61
N GLY A 122 -17.89 30.59 -15.44
CA GLY A 122 -17.63 29.74 -16.60
C GLY A 122 -17.87 28.24 -16.38
N PHE A 123 -18.48 27.84 -15.26
CA PHE A 123 -18.93 26.46 -15.09
C PHE A 123 -20.31 26.27 -15.73
N VAL A 124 -20.35 25.78 -16.96
CA VAL A 124 -21.59 25.58 -17.73
C VAL A 124 -21.76 24.12 -18.16
N GLY A 125 -23.02 23.70 -18.34
CA GLY A 125 -23.38 22.38 -18.84
C GLY A 125 -22.81 21.22 -18.00
N PRO A 126 -22.37 20.11 -18.63
CA PRO A 126 -21.87 18.92 -17.93
C PRO A 126 -20.65 19.18 -17.04
N HIS A 127 -19.89 20.25 -17.29
CA HIS A 127 -18.75 20.63 -16.45
C HIS A 127 -19.17 21.11 -15.06
N LEU A 128 -20.34 21.76 -14.96
CA LEU A 128 -20.90 22.19 -13.68
C LEU A 128 -21.30 20.99 -12.82
N GLY A 129 -21.94 19.97 -13.42
CA GLY A 129 -22.30 18.71 -12.76
C GLY A 129 -21.09 17.95 -12.22
N LYS A 130 -20.08 17.75 -13.07
CA LYS A 130 -18.82 17.10 -12.68
C LYS A 130 -18.07 17.87 -11.58
N PHE A 131 -18.11 19.20 -11.64
CA PHE A 131 -17.47 20.04 -10.62
C PHE A 131 -18.20 19.94 -9.28
N LEU A 132 -19.51 20.15 -9.26
CA LEU A 132 -20.29 20.20 -8.01
C LEU A 132 -20.50 18.84 -7.37
N SER A 133 -20.54 17.74 -8.13
CA SER A 133 -20.57 16.37 -7.57
C SER A 133 -19.34 16.03 -6.70
N ARG A 134 -18.17 16.56 -7.09
CA ARG A 134 -16.92 16.43 -6.31
C ARG A 134 -16.80 17.48 -5.20
N ASN A 135 -17.60 18.55 -5.27
CA ASN A 135 -17.47 19.76 -4.47
C ASN A 135 -18.81 20.20 -3.85
N SER A 136 -19.71 19.30 -3.48
CA SER A 136 -21.06 19.69 -3.06
C SER A 136 -21.12 20.45 -1.74
N ALA A 137 -20.06 20.40 -0.94
CA ALA A 137 -19.89 21.26 0.24
C ALA A 137 -19.93 22.76 -0.10
N LEU A 138 -19.64 23.15 -1.35
CA LEU A 138 -19.76 24.53 -1.84
C LEU A 138 -21.21 25.02 -1.81
N LEU A 139 -22.17 24.14 -2.11
CA LEU A 139 -23.58 24.49 -2.07
C LEU A 139 -24.11 24.63 -0.63
N ALA A 140 -23.39 24.13 0.36
CA ALA A 140 -23.73 24.26 1.77
C ALA A 140 -23.13 25.49 2.46
N CYS A 141 -22.17 26.20 1.84
CA CYS A 141 -21.55 27.38 2.44
C CYS A 141 -22.24 28.70 2.04
N SER A 142 -21.94 29.80 2.73
CA SER A 142 -22.48 31.13 2.42
C SER A 142 -21.85 31.67 1.14
N LEU A 143 -22.68 32.20 0.23
CA LEU A 143 -22.24 32.81 -1.02
C LEU A 143 -21.37 34.05 -0.72
N ASP A 144 -21.94 35.02 -0.01
CA ASP A 144 -21.33 36.35 0.18
C ASP A 144 -20.19 36.33 1.18
N LYS A 145 -20.33 35.56 2.28
CA LYS A 145 -19.33 35.54 3.36
C LYS A 145 -18.16 34.59 3.08
N LYS A 146 -18.31 33.63 2.14
CA LYS A 146 -17.31 32.57 1.93
C LYS A 146 -16.94 32.31 0.49
N LEU A 147 -17.91 32.06 -0.41
CA LEU A 147 -17.59 31.72 -1.80
C LEU A 147 -16.95 32.89 -2.52
N ILE A 148 -17.65 34.04 -2.60
CA ILE A 148 -17.18 35.20 -3.36
C ILE A 148 -15.79 35.65 -2.90
N PRO A 149 -15.52 35.87 -1.59
CA PRO A 149 -14.20 36.32 -1.16
C PRO A 149 -13.08 35.31 -1.43
N SER A 150 -13.34 34.00 -1.27
CA SER A 150 -12.35 32.96 -1.59
C SER A 150 -11.95 32.99 -3.07
N PHE A 151 -12.93 33.11 -3.97
CA PHE A 151 -12.66 33.18 -5.41
C PHE A 151 -11.94 34.47 -5.80
N GLN A 152 -12.28 35.60 -5.19
CA GLN A 152 -11.61 36.88 -5.42
C GLN A 152 -10.12 36.84 -5.04
N ILE A 153 -9.76 36.22 -3.91
CA ILE A 153 -8.35 36.08 -3.51
C ILE A 153 -7.60 35.20 -4.52
N VAL A 154 -8.16 34.05 -4.91
CA VAL A 154 -7.54 33.17 -5.91
C VAL A 154 -7.39 33.90 -7.26
N LYS A 155 -8.41 34.65 -7.68
CA LYS A 155 -8.38 35.46 -8.91
C LYS A 155 -7.30 36.54 -8.85
N LYS A 156 -7.18 37.25 -7.72
CA LYS A 156 -6.12 38.25 -7.49
C LYS A 156 -4.72 37.64 -7.63
N VAL A 157 -4.49 36.46 -7.04
CA VAL A 157 -3.18 35.76 -7.12
C VAL A 157 -2.88 35.27 -8.54
N LEU A 158 -3.89 34.84 -9.29
CA LEU A 158 -3.70 34.40 -10.67
C LEU A 158 -3.34 35.57 -11.60
N GLY A 159 -3.79 36.78 -11.28
CA GLY A 159 -3.46 38.01 -11.99
C GLY A 159 -4.02 38.08 -13.41
N ASN A 160 -4.97 37.21 -13.75
CA ASN A 160 -5.57 37.16 -15.09
C ASN A 160 -7.08 37.41 -15.04
N ASN A 161 -7.58 37.96 -16.15
CA ASN A 161 -9.01 38.24 -16.32
C ASN A 161 -9.78 36.98 -16.75
N ASP A 162 -9.10 35.99 -17.34
CA ASP A 162 -9.71 34.73 -17.78
C ASP A 162 -9.90 33.74 -16.61
N ASN A 163 -11.14 33.28 -16.43
CA ASN A 163 -11.51 32.31 -15.40
C ASN A 163 -11.01 30.87 -15.70
N LYS A 164 -10.39 30.56 -16.85
CA LYS A 164 -9.86 29.21 -17.15
C LYS A 164 -8.88 28.69 -16.10
N ASP A 165 -7.92 29.53 -15.70
CA ASP A 165 -6.94 29.14 -14.68
C ASP A 165 -7.57 29.02 -13.29
N LEU A 166 -8.56 29.86 -13.00
CA LEU A 166 -9.37 29.80 -11.77
C LEU A 166 -10.09 28.45 -11.68
N ILE A 167 -10.81 28.06 -12.73
CA ILE A 167 -11.49 26.77 -12.86
C ILE A 167 -10.49 25.62 -12.67
N LYS A 168 -9.31 25.69 -13.32
CA LYS A 168 -8.26 24.67 -13.19
C LYS A 168 -7.77 24.51 -11.75
N VAL A 169 -7.60 25.60 -11.02
CA VAL A 169 -7.19 25.59 -9.60
C VAL A 169 -8.25 24.92 -8.72
N PHE A 170 -9.52 25.30 -8.88
CA PHE A 170 -10.62 24.74 -8.09
C PHE A 170 -10.90 23.27 -8.42
N ASN A 171 -10.73 22.84 -9.68
CA ASN A 171 -10.80 21.44 -10.07
C ASN A 171 -9.69 20.57 -9.45
N ARG A 172 -8.52 21.15 -9.15
CA ARG A 172 -7.39 20.44 -8.53
C ARG A 172 -7.45 20.38 -7.00
N SER A 173 -8.22 21.26 -6.37
CA SER A 173 -8.20 21.43 -4.92
C SER A 173 -9.56 21.86 -4.35
N ASN A 174 -10.33 20.87 -3.92
CA ASN A 174 -11.68 21.02 -3.37
C ASN A 174 -11.75 21.80 -2.04
N GLY A 175 -10.63 22.04 -1.37
CA GLY A 175 -10.66 22.50 0.02
C GLY A 175 -10.26 23.96 0.26
N PHE A 176 -10.28 24.83 -0.76
CA PHE A 176 -10.17 26.30 -0.62
C PHE A 176 -11.40 26.95 0.05
N ILE A 177 -12.40 26.15 0.40
CA ILE A 177 -13.72 26.63 0.82
C ILE A 177 -14.17 25.88 2.10
N ALA A 178 -13.21 25.32 2.85
CA ALA A 178 -13.45 24.81 4.21
C ALA A 178 -13.66 25.97 5.21
N ARG A 179 -14.19 25.67 6.41
CA ARG A 179 -14.71 26.65 7.38
C ARG A 179 -13.79 27.84 7.72
N ASP A 180 -12.46 27.74 7.54
CA ASP A 180 -11.44 28.78 7.85
C ASP A 180 -10.55 29.21 6.66
N CYS A 181 -10.97 28.99 5.40
CA CYS A 181 -10.02 29.00 4.30
C CYS A 181 -9.57 30.38 3.81
N ILE A 182 -10.43 31.41 3.89
CA ILE A 182 -10.11 32.78 3.44
C ILE A 182 -8.91 33.33 4.20
N LEU A 183 -8.95 33.31 5.53
CA LEU A 183 -7.86 33.82 6.37
C LEU A 183 -6.55 33.05 6.15
N LYS A 184 -6.63 31.72 6.01
CA LYS A 184 -5.44 30.89 5.77
C LYS A 184 -4.84 31.15 4.39
N LEU A 185 -5.69 31.28 3.37
CA LEU A 185 -5.27 31.58 2.01
C LEU A 185 -4.57 32.93 1.96
N SER A 186 -5.18 34.00 2.48
CA SER A 186 -4.58 35.34 2.48
C SER A 186 -3.27 35.39 3.26
N ARG A 187 -3.19 34.74 4.43
CA ARG A 187 -1.96 34.67 5.23
C ARG A 187 -0.83 33.94 4.50
N ASN A 188 -1.13 32.79 3.90
CA ASN A 188 -0.14 32.01 3.18
C ASN A 188 0.32 32.71 1.89
N VAL A 189 -0.57 33.44 1.22
CA VAL A 189 -0.23 34.32 0.09
C VAL A 189 0.74 35.40 0.54
N GLY A 190 0.38 36.17 1.59
CA GLY A 190 1.24 37.24 2.10
C GLY A 190 2.60 36.72 2.61
N TYR A 191 2.63 35.53 3.20
CA TYR A 191 3.90 34.88 3.57
C TYR A 191 4.77 34.55 2.35
N LEU A 192 4.20 33.93 1.31
CA LEU A 192 4.95 33.62 0.08
C LEU A 192 5.48 34.89 -0.58
N GLU A 193 4.68 35.96 -0.60
CA GLU A 193 5.08 37.28 -1.09
C GLU A 193 6.25 37.85 -0.25
N SER A 194 6.20 37.71 1.08
CA SER A 194 7.30 38.13 1.97
C SER A 194 8.61 37.36 1.76
N CYS A 195 8.53 36.16 1.19
CA CYS A 195 9.70 35.37 0.78
C CYS A 195 10.16 35.68 -0.65
N GLY A 196 9.63 36.71 -1.30
CA GLY A 196 9.94 37.08 -2.68
C GLY A 196 9.22 36.22 -3.75
N ILE A 197 8.34 35.30 -3.36
CA ILE A 197 7.56 34.48 -4.29
C ILE A 197 6.31 35.27 -4.69
N VAL A 198 6.45 36.15 -5.66
CA VAL A 198 5.42 37.11 -6.10
C VAL A 198 4.97 36.88 -7.55
N GLY A 199 3.88 37.54 -7.95
CA GLY A 199 3.42 37.64 -9.33
C GLY A 199 3.33 36.30 -10.07
N SER A 200 4.09 36.16 -11.16
CA SER A 200 4.06 34.98 -12.02
C SER A 200 4.50 33.69 -11.31
N GLN A 201 5.42 33.77 -10.35
CA GLN A 201 5.85 32.61 -9.56
C GLN A 201 4.70 32.09 -8.68
N LEU A 202 4.04 33.01 -7.98
CA LEU A 202 2.91 32.71 -7.11
C LEU A 202 1.74 32.12 -7.90
N SER A 203 1.38 32.75 -9.02
CA SER A 203 0.36 32.24 -9.96
C SER A 203 0.71 30.83 -10.47
N LYS A 204 1.98 30.60 -10.86
CA LYS A 204 2.44 29.29 -11.33
C LYS A 204 2.41 28.22 -10.22
N LEU A 205 2.80 28.57 -9.00
CA LEU A 205 2.74 27.68 -7.84
C LEU A 205 1.28 27.31 -7.53
N LEU A 206 0.37 28.28 -7.54
CA LEU A 206 -1.06 28.08 -7.31
C LEU A 206 -1.68 27.14 -8.34
N LYS A 207 -1.39 27.35 -9.63
CA LYS A 207 -1.88 26.49 -10.72
C LYS A 207 -1.35 25.07 -10.63
N ARG A 208 -0.10 24.88 -10.21
CA ARG A 208 0.53 23.56 -10.11
C ARG A 208 0.10 22.81 -8.86
N GLN A 209 0.16 23.47 -7.71
CA GLN A 209 -0.05 22.85 -6.41
C GLN A 209 -0.87 23.75 -5.48
N PRO A 210 -2.19 23.85 -5.70
CA PRO A 210 -3.02 24.73 -4.89
C PRO A 210 -3.10 24.33 -3.40
N ARG A 211 -2.77 23.07 -3.06
CA ARG A 211 -2.78 22.59 -1.67
C ARG A 211 -1.79 23.32 -0.75
N ILE A 212 -0.70 23.86 -1.30
CA ILE A 212 0.33 24.60 -0.53
C ILE A 212 -0.27 25.81 0.18
N PHE A 213 -1.14 26.53 -0.52
CA PHE A 213 -1.81 27.74 -0.04
C PHE A 213 -2.80 27.48 1.11
N ARG A 214 -3.06 26.21 1.45
CA ARG A 214 -3.97 25.79 2.53
C ARG A 214 -3.26 25.10 3.68
N MET A 215 -1.94 24.96 3.58
CA MET A 215 -1.14 24.35 4.63
C MET A 215 -1.21 25.19 5.92
N ARG A 216 -0.86 24.56 7.04
CA ARG A 216 -0.57 25.34 8.25
C ARG A 216 0.61 26.25 7.93
N GLU A 217 0.55 27.50 8.36
CA GLU A 217 1.57 28.50 8.08
C GLU A 217 2.99 28.02 8.48
N SER A 218 3.13 27.39 9.65
CA SER A 218 4.41 26.81 10.08
C SER A 218 4.96 25.74 9.14
N ALA A 219 4.08 24.90 8.57
CA ALA A 219 4.48 23.87 7.61
C ALA A 219 4.81 24.46 6.24
N LEU A 220 4.17 25.56 5.87
CA LEU A 220 4.53 26.32 4.67
C LEU A 220 5.89 26.99 4.84
N ARG A 221 6.14 27.58 6.01
CA ARG A 221 7.43 28.18 6.39
C ARG A 221 8.56 27.16 6.34
N ASP A 222 8.40 26.02 6.99
CA ASP A 222 9.36 24.90 6.94
C ASP A 222 9.60 24.40 5.51
N LEU A 223 8.55 24.29 4.70
CA LEU A 223 8.69 23.88 3.31
C LEU A 223 9.53 24.90 2.50
N VAL A 224 9.24 26.19 2.64
CA VAL A 224 9.95 27.25 1.91
C VAL A 224 11.40 27.34 2.42
N SER A 225 11.63 27.32 3.73
CA SER A 225 12.98 27.37 4.31
C SER A 225 13.84 26.22 3.82
N ARG A 226 13.34 24.98 3.87
CA ARG A 226 14.09 23.81 3.36
C ARG A 226 14.48 23.93 1.89
N VAL A 227 13.68 24.62 1.06
CA VAL A 227 14.06 24.87 -0.34
C VAL A 227 15.10 25.99 -0.44
N LEU A 228 14.98 27.06 0.35
CA LEU A 228 15.96 28.14 0.36
C LEU A 228 17.32 27.66 0.91
N ASP A 229 17.32 26.81 1.94
CA ASP A 229 18.52 26.19 2.53
C ASP A 229 19.27 25.30 1.52
N MET A 230 18.59 24.81 0.48
CA MET A 230 19.21 24.12 -0.66
C MET A 230 19.82 25.07 -1.71
N GLY A 231 19.94 26.36 -1.38
CA GLY A 231 20.63 27.37 -2.21
C GLY A 231 19.79 27.91 -3.38
N PHE A 232 18.46 27.83 -3.32
CA PHE A 232 17.62 28.48 -4.33
C PHE A 232 17.52 29.98 -4.08
N SER A 233 17.85 30.79 -5.10
CA SER A 233 17.50 32.22 -5.10
C SER A 233 16.00 32.40 -5.30
N THR A 234 15.43 33.43 -4.67
CA THR A 234 14.02 33.85 -4.79
C THR A 234 13.63 34.19 -6.22
N ASP A 235 14.57 34.67 -7.04
CA ASP A 235 14.34 35.04 -8.44
C ASP A 235 14.41 33.82 -9.39
N SER A 236 14.79 32.66 -8.87
CA SER A 236 14.92 31.46 -9.68
C SER A 236 13.57 30.94 -10.16
N ARG A 237 13.43 30.79 -11.49
CA ARG A 237 12.27 30.11 -12.10
C ARG A 237 12.10 28.67 -11.63
N MET A 238 13.15 28.05 -11.08
CA MET A 238 13.13 26.68 -10.55
C MET A 238 12.62 26.59 -9.10
N LEU A 239 12.59 27.70 -8.36
CA LEU A 239 12.12 27.74 -6.96
C LEU A 239 10.71 27.16 -6.83
N VAL A 240 9.77 27.59 -7.70
CA VAL A 240 8.39 27.08 -7.73
C VAL A 240 8.34 25.57 -7.98
N TYR A 241 9.24 25.03 -8.82
CA TYR A 241 9.30 23.60 -9.07
C TYR A 241 9.89 22.82 -7.90
N ALA A 242 10.85 23.41 -7.19
CA ALA A 242 11.46 22.81 -6.00
C ALA A 242 10.47 22.76 -4.83
N ILE A 243 9.77 23.85 -4.54
CA ILE A 243 8.68 23.89 -3.55
C ILE A 243 7.61 22.86 -3.91
N HIS A 244 7.23 22.79 -5.19
CA HIS A 244 6.27 21.78 -5.65
C HIS A 244 6.77 20.36 -5.43
N THR A 245 8.02 20.03 -5.80
CA THR A 245 8.61 18.71 -5.60
C THR A 245 8.67 18.36 -4.12
N MET A 246 9.17 19.24 -3.27
CA MET A 246 9.32 19.01 -1.83
C MET A 246 7.96 18.82 -1.15
N ASN A 247 6.91 19.50 -1.60
CA ASN A 247 5.56 19.27 -1.11
C ASN A 247 4.98 17.93 -1.57
N CYS A 248 5.37 17.41 -2.73
CA CYS A 248 4.86 16.15 -3.26
C CYS A 248 5.50 14.92 -2.63
N LEU A 249 6.69 15.05 -2.06
CA LEU A 249 7.46 13.93 -1.51
C LEU A 249 7.35 13.93 0.02
N SER A 250 7.20 12.74 0.60
CA SER A 250 7.49 12.57 2.02
C SER A 250 8.99 12.74 2.26
N GLU A 251 9.38 13.17 3.45
CA GLU A 251 10.79 13.29 3.83
C GLU A 251 11.56 11.98 3.60
N GLN A 252 10.95 10.85 3.92
CA GLN A 252 11.53 9.53 3.68
C GLN A 252 11.71 9.23 2.18
N THR A 253 10.75 9.62 1.34
CA THR A 253 10.83 9.43 -0.11
C THR A 253 11.89 10.33 -0.72
N PHE A 254 11.98 11.59 -0.28
CA PHE A 254 13.02 12.51 -0.69
C PHE A 254 14.40 11.95 -0.32
N LYS A 255 14.60 11.57 0.95
CA LYS A 255 15.85 11.00 1.45
C LYS A 255 16.28 9.75 0.68
N LYS A 256 15.37 8.80 0.43
CA LYS A 256 15.68 7.60 -0.38
C LYS A 256 16.17 7.94 -1.78
N LYS A 257 15.54 8.90 -2.45
CA LYS A 257 15.95 9.32 -3.79
C LYS A 257 17.24 10.14 -3.78
N TRP A 258 17.49 10.86 -2.70
CA TRP A 258 18.74 11.58 -2.45
C TRP A 258 19.92 10.62 -2.26
N GLU A 259 19.72 9.58 -1.43
CA GLU A 259 20.66 8.48 -1.20
C GLU A 259 20.85 7.63 -2.46
N LEU A 260 19.82 7.48 -3.30
CA LEU A 260 19.95 6.81 -4.58
C LEU A 260 20.98 7.53 -5.47
N LEU A 261 20.90 8.85 -5.62
CA LEU A 261 21.90 9.60 -6.37
C LEU A 261 23.29 9.44 -5.74
N GLN A 262 23.38 9.44 -4.40
CA GLN A 262 24.64 9.18 -3.71
C GLN A 262 25.23 7.81 -4.05
N SER A 263 24.39 6.77 -4.13
CA SER A 263 24.85 5.41 -4.46
C SER A 263 25.40 5.26 -5.88
N PHE A 264 25.12 6.22 -6.77
CA PHE A 264 25.72 6.31 -8.10
C PHE A 264 26.95 7.23 -8.16
N GLY A 265 27.50 7.63 -6.99
CA GLY A 265 28.74 8.40 -6.93
C GLY A 265 28.59 9.91 -7.14
N PHE A 266 27.38 10.46 -7.02
CA PHE A 266 27.16 11.91 -7.01
C PHE A 266 27.41 12.46 -5.59
N SER A 267 28.31 13.44 -5.48
CA SER A 267 28.61 14.18 -4.24
C SER A 267 27.40 14.99 -3.75
N GLU A 268 27.46 15.51 -2.52
CA GLU A 268 26.39 16.38 -1.98
C GLU A 268 26.20 17.63 -2.87
N ASN A 269 27.30 18.30 -3.24
CA ASN A 269 27.25 19.50 -4.09
C ASN A 269 26.66 19.19 -5.48
N GLU A 270 27.07 18.09 -6.11
CA GLU A 270 26.51 17.67 -7.41
C GLU A 270 25.01 17.38 -7.30
N ARG A 271 24.55 16.74 -6.22
CA ARG A 271 23.12 16.44 -6.01
C ARG A 271 22.30 17.70 -5.78
N VAL A 272 22.81 18.63 -4.96
CA VAL A 272 22.20 19.97 -4.78
C VAL A 272 22.09 20.68 -6.12
N ASP A 273 23.16 20.68 -6.91
CA ASP A 273 23.17 21.28 -8.24
C ASP A 273 22.17 20.64 -9.20
N MET A 274 22.10 19.30 -9.21
CA MET A 274 21.12 18.57 -10.01
C MET A 274 19.69 18.93 -9.61
N PHE A 275 19.43 19.01 -8.29
CA PHE A 275 18.12 19.39 -7.78
C PHE A 275 17.76 20.84 -8.11
N ARG A 276 18.71 21.77 -8.03
CA ARG A 276 18.52 23.18 -8.43
C ARG A 276 18.19 23.34 -9.90
N LYS A 277 18.83 22.55 -10.77
CA LYS A 277 18.62 22.59 -12.23
C LYS A 277 17.36 21.84 -12.66
N ALA A 278 17.00 20.74 -12.00
CA ALA A 278 15.81 19.95 -12.33
C ALA A 278 15.12 19.35 -11.08
N PRO A 279 14.39 20.16 -10.30
CA PRO A 279 13.73 19.65 -9.09
C PRO A 279 12.71 18.54 -9.39
N GLY A 280 12.18 18.51 -10.61
CA GLY A 280 11.26 17.47 -11.05
C GLY A 280 11.87 16.06 -11.15
N LEU A 281 13.20 15.93 -11.18
CA LEU A 281 13.89 14.64 -11.26
C LEU A 281 13.45 13.71 -10.13
N LEU A 282 13.40 14.22 -8.89
CA LEU A 282 13.02 13.43 -7.71
C LEU A 282 11.53 13.03 -7.69
N ARG A 283 10.70 13.56 -8.60
CA ARG A 283 9.31 13.09 -8.76
C ARG A 283 9.20 11.87 -9.67
N THR A 284 10.24 11.51 -10.43
CA THR A 284 10.26 10.29 -11.24
C THR A 284 10.44 9.04 -10.37
N SER A 285 10.17 7.83 -10.87
CA SER A 285 10.38 6.60 -10.10
C SER A 285 11.87 6.35 -9.84
N GLU A 286 12.19 5.66 -8.73
CA GLU A 286 13.58 5.26 -8.45
C GLU A 286 14.15 4.40 -9.57
N GLU A 287 13.33 3.52 -10.13
CA GLU A 287 13.71 2.65 -11.24
C GLU A 287 14.09 3.44 -12.49
N LYS A 288 13.27 4.45 -12.85
CA LYS A 288 13.57 5.31 -13.99
C LYS A 288 14.88 6.07 -13.81
N MET A 289 15.17 6.56 -12.60
CA MET A 289 16.45 7.21 -12.29
C MET A 289 17.61 6.23 -12.45
N LYS A 290 17.51 5.02 -11.89
CA LYS A 290 18.54 3.96 -11.99
C LYS A 290 18.85 3.59 -13.44
N LEU A 291 17.80 3.23 -14.20
CA LEU A 291 17.92 2.85 -15.60
C LEU A 291 18.47 4.01 -16.44
N GLY A 292 18.05 5.24 -16.15
CA GLY A 292 18.52 6.44 -16.84
C GLY A 292 20.01 6.67 -16.61
N ILE A 293 20.45 6.64 -15.36
CA ILE A 293 21.86 6.84 -15.00
C ILE A 293 22.69 5.73 -15.65
N ALA A 294 22.30 4.46 -15.47
CA ALA A 294 23.03 3.32 -16.03
C ALA A 294 23.12 3.37 -17.56
N PHE A 295 22.04 3.75 -18.25
CA PHE A 295 22.06 3.89 -19.70
C PHE A 295 23.06 4.98 -20.14
N PHE A 296 22.97 6.19 -19.56
CA PHE A 296 23.82 7.29 -19.98
C PHE A 296 25.29 7.05 -19.64
N THR A 297 25.62 6.49 -18.47
CA THR A 297 27.01 6.25 -18.07
C THR A 297 27.59 5.01 -18.75
N ASN A 298 26.85 3.91 -18.83
CA ASN A 298 27.41 2.62 -19.22
C ASN A 298 27.23 2.33 -20.71
N VAL A 299 26.11 2.76 -21.30
CA VAL A 299 25.78 2.50 -22.71
C VAL A 299 26.20 3.67 -23.59
N ALA A 300 25.69 4.87 -23.29
CA ALA A 300 26.00 6.08 -24.06
C ALA A 300 27.36 6.71 -23.69
N LYS A 301 28.07 6.15 -22.69
CA LYS A 301 29.41 6.55 -22.24
C LYS A 301 29.55 8.04 -21.91
N PHE A 302 28.50 8.65 -21.37
CA PHE A 302 28.56 10.03 -20.90
C PHE A 302 29.31 10.14 -19.58
N ASP A 303 30.14 11.16 -19.49
CA ASP A 303 30.75 11.56 -18.23
C ASP A 303 29.68 12.00 -17.22
N LYS A 304 29.91 11.70 -15.94
CA LYS A 304 29.00 12.05 -14.84
C LYS A 304 28.66 13.55 -14.83
N ASN A 305 29.60 14.42 -15.16
CA ASN A 305 29.41 15.87 -15.21
C ASN A 305 28.36 16.31 -16.24
N VAL A 306 28.14 15.52 -17.30
CA VAL A 306 27.05 15.76 -18.27
C VAL A 306 25.68 15.59 -17.60
N LEU A 307 25.54 14.59 -16.72
CA LEU A 307 24.31 14.37 -15.96
C LEU A 307 24.08 15.44 -14.90
N VAL A 308 25.15 15.93 -14.25
CA VAL A 308 25.09 17.03 -13.29
C VAL A 308 24.71 18.35 -13.96
N SER A 309 25.27 18.63 -15.13
CA SER A 309 24.96 19.84 -15.91
C SER A 309 23.57 19.78 -16.56
N ARG A 310 23.10 18.59 -16.97
CA ARG A 310 21.79 18.40 -17.65
C ARG A 310 20.94 17.29 -17.01
N PRO A 311 20.52 17.43 -15.74
CA PRO A 311 19.76 16.39 -15.02
C PRO A 311 18.38 16.09 -15.64
N ARG A 312 17.86 16.98 -16.49
CA ARG A 312 16.62 16.78 -17.25
C ARG A 312 16.65 15.55 -18.16
N LEU A 313 17.84 15.08 -18.57
CA LEU A 313 17.99 13.88 -19.40
C LEU A 313 17.38 12.65 -18.73
N LEU A 314 17.54 12.54 -17.41
CA LEU A 314 17.02 11.44 -16.60
C LEU A 314 15.48 11.48 -16.45
N MET A 315 14.83 12.55 -16.92
CA MET A 315 13.37 12.68 -16.88
C MET A 315 12.70 12.19 -18.18
N ASN A 316 13.44 12.07 -19.28
CA ASN A 316 12.93 11.60 -20.58
C ASN A 316 12.50 10.13 -20.50
N SER A 317 11.55 9.71 -21.35
CA SER A 317 11.21 8.29 -21.48
C SER A 317 12.38 7.53 -22.10
N LEU A 318 12.87 6.48 -21.42
CA LEU A 318 13.95 5.66 -21.99
C LEU A 318 13.46 4.88 -23.19
N GLU A 319 12.29 4.25 -23.05
CA GLU A 319 11.67 3.38 -24.05
C GLU A 319 11.20 4.18 -25.27
N ASP A 320 10.49 5.30 -25.06
CA ASP A 320 9.87 6.01 -26.19
C ASP A 320 10.79 7.06 -26.83
N ARG A 321 11.79 7.57 -26.09
CA ARG A 321 12.60 8.72 -26.55
C ARG A 321 14.08 8.44 -26.56
N VAL A 322 14.68 7.99 -25.45
CA VAL A 322 16.15 7.94 -25.36
C VAL A 322 16.73 6.81 -26.20
N ILE A 323 16.26 5.57 -25.99
CA ILE A 323 16.78 4.38 -26.66
C ILE A 323 16.49 4.41 -28.17
N PRO A 324 15.26 4.70 -28.64
CA PRO A 324 14.98 4.77 -30.08
C PRO A 324 15.87 5.77 -30.81
N ARG A 325 16.03 6.97 -30.24
CA ARG A 325 16.87 8.01 -30.84
C ARG A 325 18.36 7.69 -30.77
N TYR A 326 18.79 6.97 -29.72
CA TYR A 326 20.15 6.46 -29.64
C TYR A 326 20.43 5.44 -30.76
N ARG A 327 19.53 4.49 -31.01
CA ARG A 327 19.67 3.50 -32.10
C ARG A 327 19.80 4.17 -33.47
N VAL A 328 18.92 5.12 -33.78
CA VAL A 328 19.00 5.92 -35.01
C VAL A 328 20.36 6.61 -35.12
N LEU A 329 20.84 7.23 -34.04
CA LEU A 329 22.15 7.86 -34.04
C LEU A 329 23.31 6.86 -34.27
N GLN A 330 23.22 5.65 -33.71
CA GLN A 330 24.25 4.61 -33.93
C GLN A 330 24.30 4.18 -35.40
N ILE A 331 23.16 4.03 -36.08
CA ILE A 331 23.10 3.70 -37.51
C ILE A 331 23.69 4.83 -38.36
N ILE A 332 23.32 6.08 -38.06
CA ILE A 332 23.87 7.26 -38.76
C ILE A 332 25.40 7.31 -38.61
N LYS A 333 25.92 7.01 -37.41
CA LYS A 333 27.37 6.95 -37.14
C LYS A 333 28.06 5.79 -37.89
N SER A 334 27.50 4.58 -37.84
CA SER A 334 28.11 3.40 -38.48
C SER A 334 28.18 3.56 -40.00
N LYS A 335 27.16 4.16 -40.61
CA LYS A 335 27.10 4.43 -42.05
C LYS A 335 27.77 5.73 -42.48
N LYS A 336 28.34 6.50 -41.54
CA LYS A 336 29.02 7.79 -41.81
C LYS A 336 28.16 8.76 -42.64
N LEU A 337 26.85 8.81 -42.40
CA LEU A 337 25.90 9.61 -43.20
C LEU A 337 26.04 11.13 -43.01
N LEU A 338 26.92 11.58 -42.11
CA LEU A 338 27.14 12.99 -41.82
C LEU A 338 28.63 13.32 -41.75
N LYS A 339 28.99 14.47 -42.33
CA LYS A 339 30.36 15.02 -42.32
C LYS A 339 30.81 15.52 -40.94
N LYS A 340 29.88 15.85 -40.04
CA LYS A 340 30.16 16.34 -38.68
C LYS A 340 29.43 15.48 -37.65
N GLU A 341 30.12 15.15 -36.55
CA GLU A 341 29.50 14.42 -35.44
C GLU A 341 28.33 15.20 -34.83
N LEU A 342 27.16 14.57 -34.78
CA LEU A 342 25.99 15.10 -34.08
C LEU A 342 26.08 14.82 -32.58
N SER A 343 25.76 15.85 -31.79
CA SER A 343 25.58 15.68 -30.36
C SER A 343 24.28 14.94 -30.07
N PHE A 344 24.40 13.77 -29.43
CA PHE A 344 23.23 12.99 -28.98
C PHE A 344 22.31 13.83 -28.06
N LEU A 345 22.88 14.75 -27.28
CA LEU A 345 22.13 15.65 -26.43
C LEU A 345 21.15 16.54 -27.21
N ASN A 346 21.57 17.05 -28.37
CA ASN A 346 20.72 17.89 -29.21
C ASN A 346 19.57 17.09 -29.82
N ILE A 347 19.84 15.84 -30.22
CA ILE A 347 18.83 14.93 -30.76
C ILE A 347 17.74 14.61 -29.72
N LEU A 348 18.12 14.48 -28.44
CA LEU A 348 17.15 14.24 -27.36
C LEU A 348 16.24 15.44 -27.09
N ASP A 349 16.67 16.64 -27.45
CA ASP A 349 15.92 17.88 -27.26
C ASP A 349 14.91 18.14 -28.40
N TYR A 350 15.03 17.46 -29.56
CA TYR A 350 14.07 17.60 -30.65
C TYR A 350 12.65 17.19 -30.23
N THR A 351 11.66 17.96 -30.71
CA THR A 351 10.27 17.49 -30.72
C THR A 351 10.12 16.28 -31.63
N GLU A 352 8.97 15.61 -31.54
CA GLU A 352 8.69 14.44 -32.36
C GLU A 352 8.72 14.77 -33.86
N ASN A 353 8.05 15.86 -34.23
CA ASN A 353 8.01 16.34 -35.61
C ASN A 353 9.40 16.75 -36.12
N GLU A 354 10.19 17.44 -35.30
CA GLU A 354 11.56 17.82 -35.69
C GLU A 354 12.46 16.59 -35.87
N PHE A 355 12.31 15.57 -35.02
CA PHE A 355 13.09 14.34 -35.11
C PHE A 355 12.71 13.51 -36.34
N LEU A 356 11.42 13.40 -36.66
CA LEU A 356 10.96 12.74 -37.89
C LEU A 356 11.41 13.49 -39.15
N LYS A 357 11.32 14.83 -39.14
CA LYS A 357 11.88 15.67 -40.22
C LYS A 357 13.39 15.48 -40.34
N PHE A 358 14.11 15.33 -39.24
CA PHE A 358 15.53 15.02 -39.26
C PHE A 358 15.81 13.67 -39.93
N ILE A 359 15.07 12.62 -39.60
CA ILE A 359 15.19 11.30 -40.26
C ILE A 359 14.92 11.41 -41.76
N SER A 360 13.89 12.17 -42.17
CA SER A 360 13.53 12.32 -43.59
C SER A 360 14.59 12.97 -44.48
N ARG A 361 15.67 13.55 -43.91
CA ARG A 361 16.79 14.11 -44.68
C ARG A 361 17.72 13.05 -45.25
N PHE A 362 17.66 11.82 -44.74
CA PHE A 362 18.45 10.69 -45.21
C PHE A 362 17.59 9.88 -46.18
N THR A 363 17.29 10.42 -47.35
CA THR A 363 16.36 9.82 -48.33
C THR A 363 16.66 8.35 -48.59
N ASP A 364 17.95 8.02 -48.73
CA ASP A 364 18.41 6.68 -49.12
C ASP A 364 18.41 5.68 -47.94
N ASN A 365 18.23 6.16 -46.70
CA ASN A 365 18.23 5.33 -45.49
C ASN A 365 16.99 5.56 -44.61
N VAL A 366 15.99 6.31 -45.09
CA VAL A 366 14.87 6.80 -44.28
C VAL A 366 14.06 5.64 -43.67
N GLU A 367 13.84 4.57 -44.45
CA GLU A 367 13.05 3.42 -44.05
C GLU A 367 13.73 2.64 -42.90
N GLU A 368 15.02 2.33 -43.05
CA GLU A 368 15.82 1.67 -42.02
C GLU A 368 15.89 2.49 -40.72
N LEU A 369 16.09 3.81 -40.83
CA LEU A 369 16.11 4.70 -39.67
C LEU A 369 14.74 4.77 -38.98
N LEU A 370 13.65 4.74 -39.74
CA LEU A 370 12.29 4.68 -39.19
C LEU A 370 12.00 3.33 -38.52
N ILE A 371 12.46 2.22 -39.09
CA ILE A 371 12.36 0.88 -38.47
C ILE A 371 13.13 0.87 -37.15
N ALA A 372 14.39 1.34 -37.14
CA ALA A 372 15.18 1.42 -35.91
C ALA A 372 14.54 2.30 -34.83
N TYR A 373 13.86 3.37 -35.25
CA TYR A 373 13.09 4.23 -34.37
C TYR A 373 11.84 3.53 -33.81
N LYS A 374 11.10 2.79 -34.65
CA LYS A 374 9.83 2.13 -34.28
C LYS A 374 9.96 0.69 -33.80
N ALA A 375 11.16 0.11 -33.76
CA ALA A 375 11.38 -1.31 -33.45
C ALA A 375 10.79 -1.79 -32.10
N HIS A 376 10.50 -0.88 -31.16
CA HIS A 376 9.83 -1.21 -29.90
C HIS A 376 8.28 -1.30 -30.00
N LEU A 377 7.68 -0.77 -31.07
CA LEU A 377 6.25 -0.84 -31.40
C LEU A 377 5.90 -2.08 -32.24
N LEU A 378 6.87 -2.63 -32.98
CA LEU A 378 6.67 -3.81 -33.85
C LEU A 378 6.52 -5.11 -33.04
N HIS A 379 7.19 -5.22 -31.90
CA HIS A 379 7.04 -6.37 -31.00
C HIS A 379 5.71 -6.41 -30.24
N THR A 380 4.93 -5.31 -30.25
CA THR A 380 3.57 -5.30 -29.67
C THR A 380 2.48 -5.61 -30.69
N SER A 381 2.74 -5.51 -32.00
CA SER A 381 1.76 -5.81 -33.05
C SER A 381 1.80 -7.25 -33.55
N GLU A 382 2.98 -7.91 -33.51
CA GLU A 382 3.11 -9.29 -33.97
C GLU A 382 2.42 -10.31 -33.03
N GLU A 383 2.23 -10.00 -31.75
CA GLU A 383 1.46 -10.85 -30.81
C GLU A 383 -0.08 -10.65 -30.93
N GLU A 384 -0.53 -9.60 -31.61
CA GLU A 384 -1.96 -9.33 -31.84
C GLU A 384 -2.45 -9.81 -33.23
N GLU A 385 -1.56 -9.95 -34.22
CA GLU A 385 -1.95 -10.45 -35.56
C GLU A 385 -1.98 -11.99 -35.68
N GLU A 386 -1.37 -12.75 -34.76
CA GLU A 386 -1.42 -14.22 -34.78
C GLU A 386 -2.71 -14.83 -34.16
N LYS A 387 -3.68 -14.00 -33.74
CA LYS A 387 -4.99 -14.47 -33.22
C LYS A 387 -6.20 -14.14 -34.09
N THR A 388 -6.02 -13.57 -35.28
CA THR A 388 -7.13 -13.35 -36.22
C THR A 388 -6.69 -13.46 -37.67
N CYS A 389 -6.58 -14.70 -38.18
CA CYS A 389 -7.19 -15.12 -39.46
C CYS A 389 -6.75 -16.54 -39.86
N CYS A 390 -7.59 -17.52 -39.55
CA CYS A 390 -7.73 -18.72 -40.38
C CYS A 390 -8.93 -18.50 -41.30
N ALA A 391 -8.69 -18.10 -42.56
CA ALA A 391 -9.53 -18.45 -43.71
C ALA A 391 -8.90 -17.95 -45.01
N GLN A 392 -8.59 -18.90 -45.89
CA GLN A 392 -8.51 -18.82 -47.36
C GLN A 392 -7.22 -18.29 -48.03
N ASN A 393 -6.41 -19.27 -48.44
CA ASN A 393 -5.88 -19.50 -49.80
C ASN A 393 -5.60 -18.28 -50.71
N SER A 394 -4.35 -18.08 -51.13
CA SER A 394 -3.71 -18.80 -52.25
C SER A 394 -2.48 -18.07 -52.81
N SER A 395 -1.55 -18.88 -53.34
CA SER A 395 -0.57 -18.59 -54.39
C SER A 395 0.75 -17.86 -54.05
N LYS A 396 1.85 -18.64 -54.20
CA LYS A 396 3.12 -18.37 -54.93
C LYS A 396 3.87 -17.06 -54.60
N SER A 397 5.18 -17.00 -54.36
CA SER A 397 6.32 -17.86 -54.74
C SER A 397 7.64 -17.24 -54.23
N THR A 398 8.51 -18.10 -53.67
CA THR A 398 9.97 -18.21 -53.90
C THR A 398 10.99 -17.19 -53.32
N MET A 399 12.11 -17.78 -52.84
CA MET A 399 13.45 -17.28 -52.43
C MET A 399 13.56 -16.60 -51.06
N GLN A 400 14.08 -17.20 -49.97
CA GLN A 400 15.24 -18.08 -49.75
C GLN A 400 16.61 -17.37 -49.86
N VAL A 401 17.38 -17.53 -48.77
CA VAL A 401 18.83 -17.31 -48.57
C VAL A 401 19.26 -15.93 -48.05
N LEU A 402 19.57 -15.85 -46.74
CA LEU A 402 20.93 -15.71 -46.21
C LEU A 402 20.96 -15.95 -44.70
N LYS A 403 21.34 -17.17 -44.30
CA LYS A 403 22.01 -17.41 -43.02
C LYS A 403 23.46 -16.97 -43.19
N SER A 404 23.97 -16.10 -42.32
CA SER A 404 25.18 -16.35 -41.52
C SER A 404 25.71 -15.09 -40.82
N SER A 405 26.52 -15.34 -39.79
CA SER A 405 27.34 -14.43 -38.99
C SER A 405 26.67 -13.75 -37.79
N SER A 406 26.74 -14.50 -36.69
CA SER A 406 26.93 -14.04 -35.31
C SER A 406 27.94 -12.90 -35.18
N VAL A 407 27.68 -11.96 -34.27
CA VAL A 407 28.49 -11.59 -33.09
C VAL A 407 27.80 -10.37 -32.48
N PHE A 408 27.18 -10.52 -31.32
CA PHE A 408 27.29 -9.55 -30.21
C PHE A 408 26.69 -10.19 -28.97
N SER A 409 27.59 -10.72 -28.16
CA SER A 409 27.36 -11.28 -26.85
C SER A 409 26.67 -10.26 -25.94
N THR A 410 25.55 -10.68 -25.36
CA THR A 410 24.91 -10.05 -24.22
C THR A 410 25.83 -10.05 -22.99
N PRO A 411 26.02 -8.91 -22.29
CA PRO A 411 26.51 -8.94 -20.93
C PRO A 411 25.33 -9.11 -19.96
N HIS A 412 25.43 -10.19 -19.16
CA HIS A 412 24.61 -10.45 -17.98
C HIS A 412 24.81 -9.41 -16.85
N PHE A 413 23.88 -9.48 -15.89
CA PHE A 413 23.90 -8.97 -14.50
C PHE A 413 23.42 -7.51 -14.33
N LEU A 414 22.52 -7.18 -13.39
CA LEU A 414 22.50 -7.55 -11.98
C LEU A 414 21.07 -7.70 -11.41
N HIS A 415 20.87 -8.78 -10.67
CA HIS A 415 19.71 -9.03 -9.80
C HIS A 415 20.12 -8.84 -8.31
N PHE A 416 19.13 -8.93 -7.40
CA PHE A 416 19.18 -8.94 -5.91
C PHE A 416 18.84 -7.60 -5.19
N PRO A 417 18.42 -7.63 -3.90
CA PRO A 417 17.25 -8.30 -3.33
C PRO A 417 16.40 -7.36 -2.44
N SER A 418 15.13 -7.68 -2.15
CA SER A 418 14.27 -6.89 -1.23
C SER A 418 13.70 -7.76 -0.09
N LYS A 419 14.11 -7.48 1.14
CA LYS A 419 13.57 -8.05 2.39
C LYS A 419 12.21 -7.40 2.75
N PRO A 420 11.28 -8.09 3.41
CA PRO A 420 10.08 -7.47 4.00
C PRO A 420 10.41 -6.94 5.40
N LYS A 421 10.09 -5.67 5.68
CA LYS A 421 10.07 -5.12 7.05
C LYS A 421 8.64 -5.18 7.61
N SER A 422 8.57 -5.57 8.87
CA SER A 422 7.40 -5.60 9.75
C SER A 422 6.71 -4.23 9.82
N PHE A 423 5.37 -4.23 9.78
CA PHE A 423 4.57 -3.06 10.09
C PHE A 423 4.61 -2.78 11.59
N ILE A 424 5.46 -1.82 11.99
CA ILE A 424 5.32 -1.11 13.26
C ILE A 424 4.61 0.21 12.94
N PHE A 425 3.47 0.42 13.59
CA PHE A 425 2.71 1.67 13.52
C PHE A 425 3.52 2.75 14.27
N LEU A 426 4.33 3.54 13.55
CA LEU A 426 4.98 4.73 14.10
C LEU A 426 4.06 5.93 13.90
N LEU A 427 3.33 6.30 14.96
CA LEU A 427 2.65 7.58 15.07
C LEU A 427 3.71 8.64 15.37
N TYR A 428 3.90 9.60 14.45
CA TYR A 428 4.80 10.72 14.68
C TYR A 428 4.17 11.74 15.61
N TYR A 429 4.96 12.15 16.61
CA TYR A 429 4.63 13.13 17.62
C TYR A 429 5.00 14.53 17.16
N SER A 430 4.10 15.48 17.39
CA SER A 430 4.48 16.88 17.56
C SER A 430 4.83 17.11 19.02
N SER A 431 6.02 17.67 19.28
CA SER A 431 6.43 18.15 20.59
C SER A 431 6.04 19.63 20.71
N SER A 432 4.96 19.89 21.42
CA SER A 432 4.76 21.18 22.08
C SER A 432 5.10 21.00 23.56
N SER A 433 6.16 21.68 23.98
CA SER A 433 6.60 21.95 25.35
C SER A 433 5.55 22.79 26.08
N THR A 434 4.49 22.15 26.54
CA THR A 434 4.08 22.36 27.93
C THR A 434 4.84 21.32 28.74
N SER A 435 5.38 21.68 29.89
CA SER A 435 6.07 20.77 30.81
C SER A 435 5.16 19.60 31.21
N VAL A 436 5.11 18.55 30.38
CA VAL A 436 4.52 17.23 30.72
C VAL A 436 5.44 16.50 31.69
N SER A 437 6.62 17.05 32.01
CA SER A 437 7.57 16.52 32.99
C SER A 437 6.94 16.26 34.36
N ASN A 438 5.86 16.96 34.72
CA ASN A 438 5.10 16.73 35.95
C ASN A 438 3.63 16.34 35.70
N SER A 439 3.31 15.69 34.58
CA SER A 439 1.96 15.13 34.41
C SER A 439 1.78 13.95 35.38
N PRO A 440 0.78 13.98 36.29
CA PRO A 440 0.50 12.86 37.19
C PRO A 440 0.30 11.55 36.41
N LEU A 441 -0.30 11.63 35.22
CA LEU A 441 -0.50 10.50 34.33
C LEU A 441 0.81 9.97 33.76
N LEU A 442 1.75 10.83 33.37
CA LEU A 442 3.07 10.40 32.88
C LEU A 442 3.81 9.59 33.96
N ASN A 443 3.90 10.15 35.16
CA ASN A 443 4.59 9.51 36.28
C ASN A 443 3.94 8.18 36.65
N TYR A 444 2.61 8.13 36.67
CA TYR A 444 1.86 6.91 36.92
C TYR A 444 2.11 5.83 35.84
N LEU A 445 2.09 6.19 34.56
CA LEU A 445 2.34 5.24 33.47
C LEU A 445 3.76 4.64 33.55
N VAL A 446 4.78 5.46 33.84
CA VAL A 446 6.17 4.99 33.92
C VAL A 446 6.41 4.18 35.19
N LYS A 447 6.00 4.69 36.37
CA LYS A 447 6.33 4.08 37.66
C LYS A 447 5.45 2.90 38.03
N ASN A 448 4.19 2.87 37.59
CA ASN A 448 3.20 1.88 38.06
C ASN A 448 2.74 0.90 36.98
N LEU A 449 2.94 1.21 35.69
CA LEU A 449 2.50 0.38 34.57
C LEU A 449 3.63 0.00 33.59
N ASP A 450 4.89 0.18 34.00
CA ASP A 450 6.10 -0.22 33.26
C ASP A 450 6.21 0.32 31.83
N PHE A 451 5.66 1.50 31.57
CA PHE A 451 5.87 2.17 30.29
C PHE A 451 7.29 2.71 30.17
N THR A 452 7.88 2.59 28.96
CA THR A 452 9.05 3.42 28.65
C THR A 452 8.65 4.89 28.70
N GLU A 453 9.55 5.75 29.16
CA GLU A 453 9.28 7.19 29.27
C GLU A 453 8.78 7.78 27.94
N THR A 454 9.36 7.34 26.83
CA THR A 454 8.90 7.68 25.48
C THR A 454 7.44 7.29 25.26
N GLN A 455 7.03 6.05 25.53
CA GLN A 455 5.66 5.57 25.33
C GLN A 455 4.65 6.24 26.29
N ALA A 456 5.06 6.52 27.53
CA ALA A 456 4.22 7.21 28.49
C ALA A 456 3.98 8.67 28.08
N LEU A 457 5.03 9.37 27.61
CA LEU A 457 4.93 10.71 27.03
C LEU A 457 3.99 10.73 25.82
N LEU A 458 4.01 9.66 25.01
CA LEU A 458 3.12 9.53 23.87
C LEU A 458 1.64 9.60 24.32
N ILE A 459 1.27 8.83 25.33
CA ILE A 459 -0.10 8.76 25.84
C ILE A 459 -0.48 10.04 26.60
N ALA A 460 0.40 10.54 27.48
CA ALA A 460 0.15 11.74 28.27
C ALA A 460 -0.11 12.98 27.39
N LYS A 461 0.63 13.14 26.28
CA LYS A 461 0.37 14.20 25.29
C LYS A 461 -1.01 14.10 24.61
N ARG A 462 -1.56 12.89 24.48
CA ARG A 462 -2.89 12.67 23.89
C ARG A 462 -4.03 13.00 24.85
N TYR A 463 -3.76 12.97 26.16
CA TYR A 463 -4.71 13.26 27.22
C TYR A 463 -4.15 14.31 28.21
N PRO A 464 -3.89 15.55 27.76
CA PRO A 464 -3.18 16.55 28.55
C PRO A 464 -3.97 17.09 29.75
N ASN A 465 -5.30 16.90 29.78
CA ASN A 465 -6.19 17.47 30.79
C ASN A 465 -6.56 16.49 31.93
N VAL A 466 -5.85 15.38 32.07
CA VAL A 466 -6.11 14.39 33.13
C VAL A 466 -5.51 14.90 34.45
N LYS A 467 -6.37 15.39 35.34
CA LYS A 467 -5.99 15.89 36.67
C LYS A 467 -6.15 14.83 37.77
N SER A 468 -7.16 13.97 37.66
CA SER A 468 -7.41 12.85 38.58
C SER A 468 -6.90 11.54 37.98
N LEU A 469 -6.24 10.74 38.81
CA LEU A 469 -5.74 9.40 38.49
C LEU A 469 -6.68 8.28 38.95
N GLU A 470 -7.81 8.61 39.58
CA GLU A 470 -8.75 7.63 40.14
C GLU A 470 -9.21 6.61 39.08
N ARG A 471 -9.58 7.07 37.88
CA ARG A 471 -10.02 6.17 36.79
C ARG A 471 -8.88 5.32 36.24
N PRO A 472 -7.72 5.89 35.84
CA PRO A 472 -6.56 5.08 35.45
C PRO A 472 -6.14 4.04 36.50
N GLN A 473 -6.12 4.42 37.78
CA GLN A 473 -5.79 3.52 38.90
C GLN A 473 -6.86 2.44 39.08
N SER A 474 -8.14 2.81 39.07
CA SER A 474 -9.26 1.86 39.16
C SER A 474 -9.23 0.83 38.03
N VAL A 475 -8.98 1.27 36.79
CA VAL A 475 -8.86 0.38 35.61
C VAL A 475 -7.63 -0.52 35.70
N ALA A 476 -6.48 0.01 36.12
CA ALA A 476 -5.27 -0.78 36.30
C ALA A 476 -5.43 -1.85 37.39
N ASN A 477 -5.94 -1.46 38.56
CA ASN A 477 -6.23 -2.37 39.66
C ASN A 477 -7.25 -3.45 39.22
N PHE A 478 -8.27 -3.07 38.48
CA PHE A 478 -9.23 -4.01 37.91
C PHE A 478 -8.56 -5.04 36.99
N PHE A 479 -7.66 -4.62 36.08
CA PHE A 479 -6.93 -5.56 35.24
C PHE A 479 -5.93 -6.42 36.01
N GLN A 480 -5.24 -5.86 37.01
CA GLN A 480 -4.33 -6.61 37.88
C GLN A 480 -5.07 -7.69 38.68
N ASN A 481 -6.25 -7.36 39.23
CA ASN A 481 -7.13 -8.32 39.90
C ASN A 481 -7.64 -9.43 38.98
N LEU A 482 -7.69 -9.19 37.66
CA LEU A 482 -7.99 -10.20 36.63
C LEU A 482 -6.74 -11.00 36.18
N GLY A 483 -5.58 -10.76 36.80
CA GLY A 483 -4.32 -11.45 36.51
C GLY A 483 -3.53 -10.90 35.33
N PHE A 484 -3.78 -9.65 34.90
CA PHE A 484 -2.99 -9.01 33.85
C PHE A 484 -1.69 -8.50 34.44
N SER A 485 -0.57 -8.80 33.78
CA SER A 485 0.72 -8.19 34.14
C SER A 485 0.80 -6.73 33.66
N ASN A 486 1.62 -5.91 34.33
CA ASN A 486 1.87 -4.53 33.91
C ASN A 486 2.26 -4.41 32.41
N PRO A 487 3.14 -5.25 31.85
CA PRO A 487 3.40 -5.26 30.41
C PRO A 487 2.17 -5.52 29.53
N GLN A 488 1.24 -6.37 29.97
CA GLN A 488 0.00 -6.65 29.24
C GLN A 488 -0.98 -5.47 29.31
N ILE A 489 -1.06 -4.79 30.45
CA ILE A 489 -1.83 -3.56 30.62
C ILE A 489 -1.22 -2.47 29.73
N ALA A 490 0.10 -2.30 29.75
CA ALA A 490 0.81 -1.35 28.92
C ALA A 490 0.57 -1.59 27.42
N ALA A 491 0.66 -2.84 26.98
CA ALA A 491 0.33 -3.22 25.61
C ALA A 491 -1.13 -2.89 25.25
N SER A 492 -2.08 -3.19 26.14
CA SER A 492 -3.51 -2.90 25.96
C SER A 492 -3.74 -1.40 25.75
N VAL A 493 -3.17 -0.58 26.62
CA VAL A 493 -3.31 0.87 26.62
C VAL A 493 -2.60 1.49 25.42
N ARG A 494 -1.44 0.98 24.99
CA ARG A 494 -0.75 1.46 23.78
C ARG A 494 -1.64 1.35 22.54
N HIS A 495 -2.40 0.26 22.43
CA HIS A 495 -3.32 0.03 21.32
C HIS A 495 -4.66 0.78 21.46
N ALA A 496 -5.16 0.95 22.69
CA ALA A 496 -6.42 1.63 22.97
C ALA A 496 -6.34 2.49 24.24
N PRO A 497 -5.68 3.67 24.21
CA PRO A 497 -5.44 4.46 25.42
C PRO A 497 -6.70 4.89 26.17
N GLN A 498 -7.82 5.02 25.47
CA GLN A 498 -9.11 5.39 26.03
C GLN A 498 -9.65 4.41 27.07
N ILE A 499 -9.16 3.17 27.12
CA ILE A 499 -9.62 2.17 28.11
C ILE A 499 -9.26 2.57 29.54
N LEU A 500 -8.15 3.31 29.75
CA LEU A 500 -7.73 3.80 31.07
C LEU A 500 -8.73 4.79 31.70
N PHE A 501 -9.58 5.39 30.86
CA PHE A 501 -10.55 6.39 31.31
C PHE A 501 -11.99 5.86 31.26
N ALA A 502 -12.15 4.58 30.93
CA ALA A 502 -13.44 3.92 30.91
C ALA A 502 -13.90 3.59 32.32
N ASP A 503 -15.22 3.64 32.53
CA ASP A 503 -15.83 3.22 33.78
C ASP A 503 -15.74 1.69 33.92
N VAL A 504 -15.20 1.22 35.05
CA VAL A 504 -14.95 -0.21 35.27
C VAL A 504 -16.26 -0.99 35.28
N GLU A 505 -17.24 -0.54 36.05
CA GLU A 505 -18.48 -1.28 36.29
C GLU A 505 -19.41 -1.27 35.08
N THR A 506 -19.60 -0.12 34.42
CA THR A 506 -20.57 0.02 33.35
C THR A 506 -20.00 -0.22 31.95
N LYS A 507 -18.67 -0.09 31.74
CA LYS A 507 -18.06 -0.19 30.40
C LYS A 507 -17.07 -1.34 30.23
N LEU A 508 -16.29 -1.69 31.25
CA LEU A 508 -15.27 -2.74 31.14
C LEU A 508 -15.76 -4.09 31.65
N ARG A 509 -16.36 -4.16 32.83
CA ARG A 509 -16.83 -5.40 33.46
C ARG A 509 -17.79 -6.20 32.57
N PRO A 510 -18.79 -5.60 31.88
CA PRO A 510 -19.65 -6.36 30.97
C PRO A 510 -18.90 -6.99 29.80
N LYS A 511 -17.84 -6.33 29.31
CA LYS A 511 -17.01 -6.85 28.20
C LYS A 511 -16.05 -7.92 28.67
N ILE A 512 -15.49 -7.79 29.86
CA ILE A 512 -14.67 -8.83 30.47
C ILE A 512 -15.50 -10.09 30.68
N LYS A 513 -16.68 -9.95 31.30
CA LYS A 513 -17.62 -11.06 31.48
C LYS A 513 -17.95 -11.74 30.15
N PHE A 514 -18.28 -10.95 29.13
CA PHE A 514 -18.51 -11.48 27.79
C PHE A 514 -17.36 -12.35 27.24
N PHE A 515 -16.09 -11.95 27.42
CA PHE A 515 -14.96 -12.75 26.97
C PHE A 515 -14.72 -13.99 27.86
N GLN A 516 -15.01 -13.89 29.16
CA GLN A 516 -14.99 -15.03 30.08
C GLN A 516 -16.05 -16.08 29.69
N ASP A 517 -17.25 -15.64 29.33
CA ASP A 517 -18.34 -16.51 28.84
C ASP A 517 -17.97 -17.18 27.49
N LEU A 518 -17.07 -16.57 26.71
CA LEU A 518 -16.47 -17.18 25.52
C LEU A 518 -15.32 -18.16 25.84
N GLY A 519 -15.01 -18.40 27.11
CA GLY A 519 -13.98 -19.33 27.57
C GLY A 519 -12.57 -18.72 27.73
N LEU A 520 -12.43 -17.39 27.70
CA LEU A 520 -11.16 -16.72 28.02
C LEU A 520 -11.09 -16.41 29.51
N VAL A 521 -10.36 -17.23 30.25
CA VAL A 521 -10.14 -17.05 31.70
C VAL A 521 -8.64 -16.99 32.03
N GLY A 522 -8.32 -16.41 33.19
CA GLY A 522 -6.97 -16.36 33.73
C GLY A 522 -5.94 -15.75 32.76
N PRO A 523 -4.71 -16.29 32.68
CA PRO A 523 -3.63 -15.74 31.85
C PRO A 523 -3.96 -15.62 30.36
N HIS A 524 -4.86 -16.48 29.85
CA HIS A 524 -5.27 -16.45 28.45
C HIS A 524 -6.09 -15.20 28.10
N LEU A 525 -6.90 -14.71 29.05
CA LEU A 525 -7.65 -13.47 28.90
C LEU A 525 -6.71 -12.26 28.75
N GLY A 526 -5.71 -12.15 29.64
CA GLY A 526 -4.68 -11.11 29.59
C GLY A 526 -3.88 -11.12 28.29
N LYS A 527 -3.43 -12.31 27.86
CA LYS A 527 -2.70 -12.48 26.59
C LYS A 527 -3.55 -12.13 25.36
N PHE A 528 -4.83 -12.46 25.37
CA PHE A 528 -5.74 -12.15 24.27
C PHE A 528 -6.06 -10.65 24.20
N LEU A 529 -6.48 -10.04 25.31
CA LEU A 529 -6.92 -8.64 25.34
C LEU A 529 -5.78 -7.65 25.20
N SER A 530 -4.56 -7.98 25.65
CA SER A 530 -3.38 -7.14 25.40
C SER A 530 -3.04 -6.96 23.92
N ARG A 531 -3.33 -7.97 23.09
CA ARG A 531 -3.19 -7.90 21.63
C ARG A 531 -4.42 -7.26 20.97
N ASN A 532 -5.60 -7.39 21.58
CA ASN A 532 -6.89 -7.05 20.99
C ASN A 532 -7.66 -5.97 21.74
N SER A 533 -6.98 -5.04 22.41
CA SER A 533 -7.61 -4.07 23.34
C SER A 533 -8.64 -3.13 22.69
N ALA A 534 -8.62 -3.01 21.35
CA ALA A 534 -9.67 -2.33 20.59
C ALA A 534 -11.07 -2.94 20.82
N LEU A 535 -11.16 -4.23 21.19
CA LEU A 535 -12.41 -4.91 21.59
C LEU A 535 -13.01 -4.30 22.87
N LEU A 536 -12.17 -3.82 23.79
CA LEU A 536 -12.63 -3.18 25.02
C LEU A 536 -13.12 -1.75 24.77
N ALA A 537 -12.70 -1.13 23.67
CA ALA A 537 -13.13 0.22 23.31
C ALA A 537 -14.43 0.26 22.50
N CYS A 538 -14.92 -0.85 21.96
CA CYS A 538 -16.14 -0.87 21.15
C CYS A 538 -17.41 -1.09 21.97
N SER A 539 -18.58 -0.86 21.37
CA SER A 539 -19.86 -1.22 21.98
C SER A 539 -20.05 -2.75 21.93
N LEU A 540 -20.47 -3.32 23.07
CA LEU A 540 -20.77 -4.74 23.19
C LEU A 540 -21.93 -5.11 22.24
N ASP A 541 -23.07 -4.45 22.39
CA ASP A 541 -24.30 -4.81 21.67
C ASP A 541 -24.29 -4.42 20.20
N LYS A 542 -23.76 -3.22 19.87
CA LYS A 542 -23.82 -2.70 18.49
C LYS A 542 -22.70 -3.22 17.59
N LYS A 543 -21.65 -3.82 18.16
CA LYS A 543 -20.46 -4.21 17.37
C LYS A 543 -19.94 -5.59 17.72
N LEU A 544 -19.66 -5.87 18.98
CA LEU A 544 -19.00 -7.12 19.37
C LEU A 544 -19.94 -8.32 19.17
N ASN A 545 -21.17 -8.23 19.65
CA ASN A 545 -22.18 -9.30 19.51
C ASN A 545 -22.47 -9.65 18.04
N PRO A 546 -22.81 -8.69 17.15
CA PRO A 546 -23.01 -8.98 15.72
C PRO A 546 -21.77 -9.58 15.03
N SER A 547 -20.57 -9.13 15.39
CA SER A 547 -19.34 -9.65 14.80
C SER A 547 -19.12 -11.12 15.16
N ILE A 548 -19.39 -11.49 16.41
CA ILE A 548 -19.26 -12.87 16.90
C ILE A 548 -20.33 -13.76 16.27
N GLN A 549 -21.57 -13.29 16.16
CA GLN A 549 -22.66 -14.04 15.52
C GLN A 549 -22.34 -14.41 14.07
N ILE A 550 -21.83 -13.46 13.29
CA ILE A 550 -21.46 -13.71 11.89
C ILE A 550 -20.28 -14.68 11.78
N VAL A 551 -19.28 -14.56 12.65
CA VAL A 551 -18.15 -15.50 12.69
C VAL A 551 -18.64 -16.91 13.06
N LYS A 552 -19.52 -17.04 14.06
CA LYS A 552 -20.13 -18.34 14.42
C LYS A 552 -20.95 -18.93 13.27
N LYS A 553 -21.74 -18.11 12.57
CA LYS A 553 -22.50 -18.53 11.38
C LYS A 553 -21.58 -19.16 10.32
N VAL A 554 -20.46 -18.52 10.00
CA VAL A 554 -19.50 -19.04 8.99
C VAL A 554 -18.72 -20.26 9.48
N LEU A 555 -18.38 -20.30 10.77
CA LEU A 555 -17.65 -21.43 11.33
C LEU A 555 -18.50 -22.71 11.32
N GLY A 556 -19.83 -22.58 11.38
CA GLY A 556 -20.78 -23.68 11.39
C GLY A 556 -20.70 -24.52 12.67
N ASN A 557 -20.02 -24.03 13.70
CA ASN A 557 -19.88 -24.67 14.99
C ASN A 557 -20.06 -23.66 16.13
N ASN A 558 -20.43 -24.18 17.30
CA ASN A 558 -20.54 -23.39 18.53
C ASN A 558 -19.23 -23.39 19.33
N ASP A 559 -18.12 -23.83 18.74
CA ASP A 559 -16.83 -23.86 19.43
C ASP A 559 -16.23 -22.45 19.54
N ASN A 560 -16.31 -21.89 20.75
CA ASN A 560 -15.76 -20.58 21.03
C ASN A 560 -14.23 -20.51 20.80
N LYS A 561 -13.49 -21.64 20.86
CA LYS A 561 -12.04 -21.66 20.59
C LYS A 561 -11.72 -21.24 19.16
N ASP A 562 -12.54 -21.65 18.19
CA ASP A 562 -12.38 -21.27 16.79
C ASP A 562 -12.67 -19.77 16.58
N VAL A 563 -13.68 -19.23 17.28
CA VAL A 563 -13.99 -17.79 17.29
C VAL A 563 -12.81 -16.99 17.84
N ILE A 564 -12.27 -17.39 19.00
CA ILE A 564 -11.09 -16.74 19.60
C ILE A 564 -9.88 -16.80 18.65
N ARG A 565 -9.67 -17.93 17.98
CA ARG A 565 -8.58 -18.08 16.99
C ARG A 565 -8.71 -17.08 15.84
N VAL A 566 -9.92 -16.86 15.33
CA VAL A 566 -10.21 -15.90 14.26
C VAL A 566 -9.89 -14.47 14.71
N PHE A 567 -10.37 -14.07 15.89
CA PHE A 567 -10.14 -12.73 16.43
C PHE A 567 -8.66 -12.47 16.73
N ASN A 568 -7.94 -13.47 17.25
CA ASN A 568 -6.52 -13.35 17.55
C ASN A 568 -5.64 -13.20 16.29
N ARG A 569 -6.08 -13.75 15.14
CA ARG A 569 -5.39 -13.57 13.85
C ARG A 569 -5.72 -12.23 13.18
N CYS A 570 -6.77 -11.55 13.65
CA CYS A 570 -7.34 -10.42 12.95
C CYS A 570 -8.15 -9.49 13.87
N ASN A 571 -7.45 -8.54 14.48
CA ASN A 571 -7.97 -7.66 15.54
C ASN A 571 -9.03 -6.63 15.07
N GLY A 572 -9.36 -6.57 13.77
CA GLY A 572 -10.10 -5.46 13.17
C GLY A 572 -11.47 -5.81 12.57
N PHE A 573 -12.18 -6.81 13.12
CA PHE A 573 -13.59 -7.06 12.80
C PHE A 573 -14.53 -5.92 13.26
N ILE A 574 -14.05 -5.01 14.12
CA ILE A 574 -14.83 -4.14 15.00
C ILE A 574 -15.10 -2.73 14.41
N VAL A 575 -14.74 -2.53 13.13
CA VAL A 575 -15.00 -1.26 12.44
C VAL A 575 -16.43 -1.28 11.87
N ARG A 576 -17.16 -0.16 11.97
CA ARG A 576 -18.59 -0.06 11.62
C ARG A 576 -18.91 -0.45 10.16
N ASP A 577 -17.94 -0.31 9.26
CA ASP A 577 -18.05 -0.72 7.85
C ASP A 577 -17.61 -2.18 7.60
N SER A 578 -17.07 -2.87 8.61
CA SER A 578 -16.47 -4.20 8.45
C SER A 578 -17.51 -5.30 8.39
N ILE A 579 -18.63 -5.20 9.11
CA ILE A 579 -19.64 -6.27 9.13
C ILE A 579 -20.31 -6.43 7.77
N LEU A 580 -20.81 -5.34 7.17
CA LEU A 580 -21.42 -5.38 5.84
C LEU A 580 -20.43 -5.85 4.76
N LYS A 581 -19.17 -5.39 4.82
CA LYS A 581 -18.12 -5.85 3.89
C LYS A 581 -17.81 -7.33 4.09
N PHE A 582 -17.80 -7.79 5.34
CA PHE A 582 -17.57 -9.18 5.68
C PHE A 582 -18.69 -10.07 5.14
N SER A 583 -19.94 -9.68 5.32
CA SER A 583 -21.11 -10.39 4.75
C SER A 583 -21.05 -10.47 3.22
N ARG A 584 -20.78 -9.36 2.53
CA ARG A 584 -20.66 -9.35 1.06
C ARG A 584 -19.54 -10.25 0.56
N ASN A 585 -18.40 -10.24 1.25
CA ASN A 585 -17.28 -11.09 0.90
C ASN A 585 -17.57 -12.58 1.16
N ILE A 586 -18.40 -12.90 2.16
CA ILE A 586 -18.91 -14.27 2.37
C ILE A 586 -19.80 -14.66 1.19
N GLU A 587 -20.83 -13.85 0.89
CA GLU A 587 -21.76 -14.11 -0.21
C GLU A 587 -21.03 -14.31 -1.54
N TYR A 588 -20.00 -13.49 -1.80
CA TYR A 588 -19.16 -13.67 -2.99
C TYR A 588 -18.38 -14.99 -2.98
N LEU A 589 -17.75 -15.36 -1.86
CA LEU A 589 -17.03 -16.63 -1.77
C LEU A 589 -17.97 -17.83 -1.94
N GLU A 590 -19.17 -17.75 -1.37
CA GLU A 590 -20.24 -18.74 -1.54
C GLU A 590 -20.66 -18.84 -3.02
N SER A 591 -20.80 -17.71 -3.72
CA SER A 591 -21.10 -17.69 -5.17
C SER A 591 -19.99 -18.32 -6.03
N CYS A 592 -18.76 -18.43 -5.50
CA CYS A 592 -17.64 -19.11 -6.15
C CYS A 592 -17.53 -20.60 -5.77
N GLY A 593 -18.53 -21.16 -5.07
CA GLY A 593 -18.54 -22.55 -4.59
C GLY A 593 -17.79 -22.77 -3.28
N ILE A 594 -17.23 -21.73 -2.65
CA ILE A 594 -16.49 -21.84 -1.38
C ILE A 594 -17.48 -21.76 -0.23
N VAL A 595 -18.07 -22.89 0.12
CA VAL A 595 -19.14 -22.99 1.13
C VAL A 595 -18.73 -23.88 2.32
N GLY A 596 -19.54 -23.84 3.40
CA GLY A 596 -19.44 -24.75 4.54
C GLY A 596 -18.03 -24.92 5.10
N SER A 597 -17.50 -26.15 5.08
CA SER A 597 -16.19 -26.47 5.66
C SER A 597 -15.03 -25.75 4.99
N GLN A 598 -15.12 -25.43 3.70
CA GLN A 598 -14.10 -24.68 2.97
C GLN A 598 -14.03 -23.24 3.47
N LEU A 599 -15.19 -22.59 3.58
CA LEU A 599 -15.32 -21.22 4.10
C LEU A 599 -14.85 -21.12 5.55
N SER A 600 -15.27 -22.06 6.41
CA SER A 600 -14.82 -22.18 7.80
C SER A 600 -13.30 -22.36 7.90
N ARG A 601 -12.70 -23.23 7.06
CA ARG A 601 -11.25 -23.44 7.01
C ARG A 601 -10.50 -22.19 6.55
N LEU A 602 -11.00 -21.49 5.54
CA LEU A 602 -10.42 -20.25 5.03
C LEU A 602 -10.49 -19.14 6.09
N LEU A 603 -11.62 -19.01 6.78
CA LEU A 603 -11.81 -18.04 7.86
C LEU A 603 -10.88 -18.30 9.03
N LYS A 604 -10.74 -19.57 9.46
CA LYS A 604 -9.81 -19.95 10.52
C LYS A 604 -8.39 -19.62 10.14
N ARG A 605 -7.95 -19.97 8.92
CA ARG A 605 -6.55 -19.79 8.47
C ARG A 605 -6.21 -18.34 8.19
N GLN A 606 -7.08 -17.61 7.49
CA GLN A 606 -6.81 -16.26 6.99
C GLN A 606 -8.06 -15.37 7.02
N PRO A 607 -8.46 -14.91 8.22
CA PRO A 607 -9.66 -14.07 8.37
C PRO A 607 -9.55 -12.68 7.72
N ARG A 608 -8.35 -12.27 7.29
CA ARG A 608 -8.12 -10.98 6.61
C ARG A 608 -8.72 -10.93 5.20
N ILE A 609 -8.86 -12.07 4.53
CA ILE A 609 -9.44 -12.17 3.17
C ILE A 609 -10.86 -11.61 3.17
N PHE A 610 -11.64 -11.95 4.19
CA PHE A 610 -13.03 -11.53 4.33
C PHE A 610 -13.20 -10.03 4.63
N ARG A 611 -12.13 -9.29 4.90
CA ARG A 611 -12.17 -7.83 5.13
C ARG A 611 -11.57 -7.00 4.00
N MET A 612 -10.96 -7.64 3.00
CA MET A 612 -10.35 -6.91 1.90
C MET A 612 -11.42 -6.24 1.03
N ARG A 613 -10.99 -5.33 0.12
CA ARG A 613 -11.95 -4.73 -0.80
C ARG A 613 -12.50 -5.82 -1.71
N GLU A 614 -13.81 -5.78 -1.98
CA GLU A 614 -14.47 -6.81 -2.79
C GLU A 614 -13.79 -7.00 -4.15
N SER A 615 -13.35 -5.92 -4.80
CA SER A 615 -12.59 -5.98 -6.06
C SER A 615 -11.25 -6.71 -5.93
N GLU A 616 -10.56 -6.57 -4.78
CA GLU A 616 -9.30 -7.28 -4.53
C GLU A 616 -9.54 -8.76 -4.23
N LEU A 617 -10.65 -9.08 -3.56
CA LEU A 617 -11.05 -10.46 -3.31
C LEU A 617 -11.41 -11.16 -4.64
N ARG A 618 -12.14 -10.48 -5.51
CA ARG A 618 -12.49 -10.96 -6.85
C ARG A 618 -11.23 -11.21 -7.69
N ASP A 619 -10.31 -10.25 -7.77
CA ASP A 619 -9.02 -10.43 -8.46
C ASP A 619 -8.21 -11.60 -7.88
N LEU A 620 -8.20 -11.78 -6.56
CA LEU A 620 -7.50 -12.88 -5.91
C LEU A 620 -8.10 -14.24 -6.29
N VAL A 621 -9.42 -14.38 -6.25
CA VAL A 621 -10.12 -15.63 -6.59
C VAL A 621 -9.96 -15.92 -8.09
N LEU A 622 -10.19 -14.93 -8.96
CA LEU A 622 -10.02 -15.07 -10.41
C LEU A 622 -8.61 -15.55 -10.76
N ARG A 623 -7.56 -14.92 -10.22
CA ARG A 623 -6.17 -15.37 -10.47
C ARG A 623 -5.91 -16.81 -10.05
N VAL A 624 -6.60 -17.32 -9.04
CA VAL A 624 -6.46 -18.72 -8.62
C VAL A 624 -7.26 -19.63 -9.54
N LEU A 625 -8.44 -19.23 -9.99
CA LEU A 625 -9.23 -20.00 -10.97
C LEU A 625 -8.53 -20.07 -12.33
N ASP A 626 -7.91 -18.97 -12.79
CA ASP A 626 -7.10 -18.90 -14.01
C ASP A 626 -5.89 -19.83 -13.98
N MET A 627 -5.43 -20.22 -12.78
CA MET A 627 -4.39 -21.25 -12.59
C MET A 627 -4.93 -22.69 -12.69
N GLY A 628 -6.19 -22.87 -13.12
CA GLY A 628 -6.78 -24.18 -13.39
C GLY A 628 -7.30 -24.92 -12.17
N PHE A 629 -7.72 -24.20 -11.11
CA PHE A 629 -8.41 -24.81 -9.97
C PHE A 629 -9.92 -24.91 -10.23
N SER A 630 -10.48 -26.11 -10.05
CA SER A 630 -11.93 -26.29 -9.96
C SER A 630 -12.48 -25.73 -8.64
N THR A 631 -13.72 -25.22 -8.67
CA THR A 631 -14.49 -24.75 -7.51
C THR A 631 -14.67 -25.84 -6.46
N ASP A 632 -14.74 -27.10 -6.87
CA ASP A 632 -14.93 -28.25 -5.98
C ASP A 632 -13.62 -28.74 -5.35
N SER A 633 -12.48 -28.21 -5.80
CA SER A 633 -11.17 -28.63 -5.32
C SER A 633 -10.96 -28.25 -3.85
N ARG A 634 -10.63 -29.26 -3.03
CA ARG A 634 -10.20 -29.03 -1.63
C ARG A 634 -8.94 -28.15 -1.54
N MET A 635 -8.15 -28.04 -2.61
CA MET A 635 -6.94 -27.21 -2.66
C MET A 635 -7.22 -25.75 -3.02
N LEU A 636 -8.41 -25.40 -3.51
CA LEU A 636 -8.77 -24.03 -3.89
C LEU A 636 -8.54 -23.04 -2.73
N VAL A 637 -9.07 -23.36 -1.54
CA VAL A 637 -8.89 -22.51 -0.36
C VAL A 637 -7.43 -22.42 0.12
N HIS A 638 -6.62 -23.44 -0.16
CA HIS A 638 -5.18 -23.43 0.14
C HIS A 638 -4.41 -22.53 -0.84
N ALA A 639 -4.84 -22.49 -2.11
CA ALA A 639 -4.28 -21.61 -3.12
C ALA A 639 -4.65 -20.15 -2.87
N ILE A 640 -5.93 -19.85 -2.60
CA ILE A 640 -6.38 -18.50 -2.22
C ILE A 640 -5.62 -18.03 -0.98
N HIS A 641 -5.50 -18.88 0.04
CA HIS A 641 -4.71 -18.57 1.24
C HIS A 641 -3.25 -18.25 0.91
N THR A 642 -2.62 -19.05 0.03
CA THR A 642 -1.21 -18.87 -0.36
C THR A 642 -1.01 -17.58 -1.14
N MET A 643 -1.84 -17.32 -2.15
CA MET A 643 -1.78 -16.12 -2.97
C MET A 643 -2.06 -14.85 -2.17
N ASN A 644 -2.90 -14.91 -1.14
CA ASN A 644 -3.12 -13.78 -0.24
C ASN A 644 -1.93 -13.52 0.70
N CYS A 645 -1.20 -14.57 1.10
CA CYS A 645 -0.08 -14.43 2.04
C CYS A 645 1.20 -13.91 1.37
N LEU A 646 1.32 -14.07 0.05
CA LEU A 646 2.53 -13.74 -0.69
C LEU A 646 2.33 -12.47 -1.52
N SER A 647 3.37 -11.64 -1.61
CA SER A 647 3.39 -10.59 -2.61
C SER A 647 3.49 -11.19 -4.01
N LYS A 648 2.98 -10.49 -5.04
CA LYS A 648 3.11 -10.92 -6.44
C LYS A 648 4.58 -11.22 -6.80
N GLN A 649 5.52 -10.42 -6.30
CA GLN A 649 6.95 -10.62 -6.53
C GLN A 649 7.50 -11.87 -5.83
N THR A 650 7.10 -12.13 -4.59
CA THR A 650 7.55 -13.32 -3.83
C THR A 650 7.04 -14.60 -4.48
N PHE A 651 5.78 -14.61 -4.89
CA PHE A 651 5.21 -15.75 -5.61
C PHE A 651 5.96 -15.99 -6.93
N LYS A 652 6.16 -14.93 -7.73
CA LYS A 652 6.91 -15.00 -8.99
C LYS A 652 8.34 -15.53 -8.78
N LYS A 653 9.08 -15.05 -7.78
CA LYS A 653 10.44 -15.55 -7.49
C LYS A 653 10.47 -17.05 -7.21
N LYS A 654 9.50 -17.56 -6.46
CA LYS A 654 9.38 -18.98 -6.16
C LYS A 654 8.96 -19.81 -7.37
N TRP A 655 8.16 -19.21 -8.24
CA TRP A 655 7.80 -19.78 -9.53
C TRP A 655 9.02 -19.91 -10.44
N GLU A 656 9.78 -18.81 -10.60
CA GLU A 656 11.03 -18.79 -11.38
C GLU A 656 12.10 -19.73 -10.79
N LEU A 657 12.12 -19.92 -9.47
CA LEU A 657 12.99 -20.92 -8.83
C LEU A 657 12.69 -22.33 -9.36
N LEU A 658 11.42 -22.74 -9.44
CA LEU A 658 11.06 -24.03 -10.04
C LEU A 658 11.53 -24.10 -11.50
N LYS A 659 11.26 -23.06 -12.31
CA LYS A 659 11.71 -23.04 -13.70
C LYS A 659 13.23 -23.13 -13.85
N SER A 660 13.99 -22.53 -12.93
CA SER A 660 15.46 -22.63 -12.93
C SER A 660 15.99 -24.05 -12.71
N PHE A 661 15.20 -24.93 -12.11
CA PHE A 661 15.50 -26.37 -11.99
C PHE A 661 14.97 -27.19 -13.18
N GLY A 662 14.45 -26.53 -14.22
CA GLY A 662 13.95 -27.15 -15.44
C GLY A 662 12.60 -27.83 -15.29
N PHE A 663 11.71 -27.28 -14.45
CA PHE A 663 10.28 -27.59 -14.47
C PHE A 663 9.60 -26.70 -15.52
N SER A 664 8.71 -27.26 -16.33
CA SER A 664 7.92 -26.51 -17.31
C SER A 664 6.85 -25.63 -16.63
N GLU A 665 6.20 -24.75 -17.39
CA GLU A 665 5.09 -23.93 -16.88
C GLU A 665 3.93 -24.81 -16.38
N ASN A 666 3.63 -25.90 -17.11
CA ASN A 666 2.61 -26.88 -16.73
C ASN A 666 3.00 -27.65 -15.46
N ASP A 667 4.28 -28.01 -15.31
CA ASP A 667 4.77 -28.66 -14.08
C ASP A 667 4.62 -27.73 -12.87
N CYS A 668 4.92 -26.44 -13.03
CA CYS A 668 4.77 -25.45 -11.97
C CYS A 668 3.30 -25.29 -11.57
N LEU A 669 2.39 -25.24 -12.54
CA LEU A 669 0.94 -25.24 -12.30
C LEU A 669 0.50 -26.50 -11.56
N ASP A 670 0.99 -27.66 -11.95
CA ASP A 670 0.68 -28.94 -11.30
C ASP A 670 1.16 -29.00 -9.86
N ILE A 671 2.41 -28.58 -9.62
CA ILE A 671 3.00 -28.48 -8.28
C ILE A 671 2.15 -27.54 -7.41
N PHE A 672 1.80 -26.37 -7.94
CA PHE A 672 0.99 -25.39 -7.21
C PHE A 672 -0.43 -25.90 -6.95
N ARG A 673 -1.07 -26.56 -7.92
CA ARG A 673 -2.42 -27.14 -7.78
C ARG A 673 -2.49 -28.24 -6.72
N LYS A 674 -1.49 -29.11 -6.69
CA LYS A 674 -1.42 -30.23 -5.74
C LYS A 674 -0.93 -29.79 -4.36
N THR A 675 -0.04 -28.82 -4.25
CA THR A 675 0.49 -28.35 -2.95
C THR A 675 0.76 -26.84 -2.96
N PRO A 676 -0.29 -26.00 -2.89
CA PRO A 676 -0.10 -24.54 -2.84
C PRO A 676 0.76 -24.10 -1.66
N ALA A 677 0.65 -24.83 -0.54
CA ALA A 677 1.39 -24.58 0.68
C ALA A 677 2.92 -24.58 0.51
N LEU A 678 3.47 -25.25 -0.51
CA LEU A 678 4.90 -25.27 -0.80
C LEU A 678 5.46 -23.86 -0.98
N PHE A 679 4.71 -23.00 -1.65
CA PHE A 679 5.11 -21.62 -1.91
C PHE A 679 5.14 -20.74 -0.65
N ARG A 680 4.54 -21.20 0.47
CA ARG A 680 4.63 -20.50 1.76
C ARG A 680 5.90 -20.85 2.55
N THR A 681 6.65 -21.87 2.15
CA THR A 681 7.95 -22.20 2.74
C THR A 681 9.03 -21.19 2.33
N SER A 682 10.26 -21.25 2.87
CA SER A 682 11.35 -20.37 2.42
C SER A 682 11.89 -20.80 1.05
N GLU A 683 12.43 -19.85 0.27
CA GLU A 683 13.11 -20.17 -1.00
C GLU A 683 14.29 -21.13 -0.78
N LYS A 684 15.04 -20.94 0.32
CA LYS A 684 16.13 -21.85 0.74
C LYS A 684 15.64 -23.29 0.93
N LYS A 685 14.52 -23.51 1.64
CA LYS A 685 13.96 -24.84 1.86
C LYS A 685 13.53 -25.49 0.54
N MET A 686 12.84 -24.76 -0.33
CA MET A 686 12.45 -25.27 -1.64
C MET A 686 13.66 -25.67 -2.47
N LYS A 687 14.67 -24.78 -2.56
CA LYS A 687 15.91 -25.02 -3.31
C LYS A 687 16.64 -26.27 -2.82
N LEU A 688 16.93 -26.35 -1.52
CA LEU A 688 17.62 -27.49 -0.93
C LEU A 688 16.83 -28.80 -1.11
N GLY A 689 15.50 -28.73 -1.01
CA GLY A 689 14.64 -29.89 -1.24
C GLY A 689 14.76 -30.40 -2.67
N ILE A 690 14.62 -29.51 -3.65
CA ILE A 690 14.73 -29.85 -5.06
C ILE A 690 16.12 -30.41 -5.36
N GLU A 691 17.20 -29.72 -4.96
CA GLU A 691 18.59 -30.16 -5.15
C GLU A 691 18.84 -31.53 -4.54
N PHE A 692 18.37 -31.78 -3.31
CA PHE A 692 18.53 -33.08 -2.69
C PHE A 692 17.83 -34.19 -3.48
N PHE A 693 16.54 -34.00 -3.79
CA PHE A 693 15.79 -35.04 -4.48
C PHE A 693 16.29 -35.29 -5.90
N THR A 694 16.62 -34.25 -6.68
CA THR A 694 17.07 -34.42 -8.07
C THR A 694 18.54 -34.83 -8.17
N ASN A 695 19.43 -34.23 -7.36
CA ASN A 695 20.86 -34.38 -7.56
C ASN A 695 21.46 -35.48 -6.68
N VAL A 696 20.98 -35.63 -5.44
CA VAL A 696 21.50 -36.60 -4.48
C VAL A 696 20.72 -37.91 -4.55
N ALA A 697 19.40 -37.86 -4.31
CA ALA A 697 18.54 -39.04 -4.30
C ALA A 697 18.13 -39.51 -5.71
N LYS A 698 18.52 -38.77 -6.77
CA LYS A 698 18.24 -39.07 -8.18
C LYS A 698 16.77 -39.39 -8.49
N VAL A 699 15.85 -38.73 -7.78
CA VAL A 699 14.41 -38.85 -7.98
C VAL A 699 14.03 -38.09 -9.24
N ASP A 700 13.28 -38.75 -10.12
CA ASP A 700 12.78 -38.16 -11.36
C ASP A 700 11.89 -36.94 -11.09
N LYS A 701 12.03 -35.90 -11.92
CA LYS A 701 11.28 -34.64 -11.75
C LYS A 701 9.77 -34.86 -11.82
N ASN A 702 9.28 -35.79 -12.64
CA ASN A 702 7.85 -36.11 -12.75
C ASN A 702 7.29 -36.68 -11.45
N VAL A 703 8.13 -37.33 -10.65
CA VAL A 703 7.74 -37.77 -9.29
C VAL A 703 7.53 -36.56 -8.38
N LEU A 704 8.38 -35.53 -8.49
CA LEU A 704 8.19 -34.28 -7.72
C LEU A 704 6.96 -33.49 -8.19
N VAL A 705 6.62 -33.52 -9.47
CA VAL A 705 5.39 -32.91 -10.02
C VAL A 705 4.14 -33.66 -9.59
N SER A 706 4.20 -34.99 -9.54
CA SER A 706 3.07 -35.82 -9.07
C SER A 706 2.93 -35.81 -7.54
N ARG A 707 4.03 -35.70 -6.79
CA ARG A 707 4.09 -35.74 -5.32
C ARG A 707 4.85 -34.55 -4.71
N PRO A 708 4.40 -33.30 -4.93
CA PRO A 708 5.12 -32.11 -4.45
C PRO A 708 5.17 -31.98 -2.92
N TYR A 709 4.33 -32.75 -2.20
CA TYR A 709 4.39 -32.81 -0.73
C TYR A 709 5.73 -33.36 -0.20
N LEU A 710 6.51 -34.09 -1.01
CA LEU A 710 7.86 -34.56 -0.63
C LEU A 710 8.77 -33.40 -0.23
N LEU A 711 8.64 -32.25 -0.92
CA LEU A 711 9.39 -31.03 -0.64
C LEU A 711 8.95 -30.31 0.65
N MET A 712 7.83 -30.74 1.25
CA MET A 712 7.35 -30.20 2.52
C MET A 712 8.01 -30.86 3.74
N ASN A 713 8.55 -32.08 3.60
CA ASN A 713 9.20 -32.81 4.69
C ASN A 713 10.42 -32.05 5.24
N SER A 714 10.77 -32.30 6.50
CA SER A 714 12.02 -31.77 7.07
C SER A 714 13.21 -32.48 6.42
N LEU A 715 14.14 -31.73 5.84
CA LEU A 715 15.34 -32.34 5.26
C LEU A 715 16.24 -32.89 6.35
N GLU A 716 16.44 -32.11 7.41
CA GLU A 716 17.33 -32.40 8.53
C GLU A 716 16.79 -33.54 9.40
N ASP A 717 15.50 -33.50 9.76
CA ASP A 717 14.95 -34.47 10.72
C ASP A 717 14.40 -35.73 10.07
N ARG A 718 13.97 -35.67 8.80
CA ARG A 718 13.25 -36.78 8.15
C ARG A 718 13.92 -37.27 6.88
N VAL A 719 14.20 -36.41 5.91
CA VAL A 719 14.61 -36.87 4.57
C VAL A 719 16.04 -37.40 4.56
N ILE A 720 17.00 -36.60 5.03
CA ILE A 720 18.43 -36.96 5.01
C ILE A 720 18.73 -38.14 5.95
N PRO A 721 18.25 -38.17 7.21
CA PRO A 721 18.50 -39.31 8.10
C PRO A 721 18.00 -40.63 7.54
N ARG A 722 16.78 -40.64 6.99
CA ARG A 722 16.19 -41.86 6.40
C ARG A 722 16.89 -42.27 5.10
N TYR A 723 17.36 -41.30 4.32
CA TYR A 723 18.18 -41.58 3.14
C TYR A 723 19.50 -42.25 3.52
N ARG A 724 20.19 -41.77 4.56
CA ARG A 724 21.45 -42.37 5.04
C ARG A 724 21.27 -43.81 5.48
N VAL A 725 20.25 -44.08 6.30
CA VAL A 725 19.90 -45.45 6.71
C VAL A 725 19.68 -46.34 5.49
N LEU A 726 18.94 -45.85 4.49
CA LEU A 726 18.71 -46.60 3.26
C LEU A 726 19.99 -46.86 2.45
N GLN A 727 20.92 -45.89 2.41
CA GLN A 727 22.22 -46.08 1.76
C GLN A 727 23.05 -47.16 2.46
N ILE A 728 23.07 -47.19 3.80
CA ILE A 728 23.79 -48.23 4.55
C ILE A 728 23.18 -49.62 4.29
N ILE A 729 21.85 -49.74 4.34
CA ILE A 729 21.14 -50.98 4.01
C ILE A 729 21.50 -51.47 2.61
N LYS A 730 21.58 -50.55 1.64
CA LYS A 730 21.96 -50.84 0.24
C LYS A 730 23.42 -51.28 0.12
N LEU A 731 24.35 -50.55 0.74
CA LEU A 731 25.78 -50.87 0.71
C LEU A 731 26.07 -52.26 1.32
N LYS A 732 25.38 -52.59 2.41
CA LYS A 732 25.54 -53.87 3.12
C LYS A 732 24.65 -55.00 2.60
N LYS A 733 23.81 -54.73 1.59
CA LYS A 733 22.89 -55.71 0.97
C LYS A 733 22.00 -56.44 1.99
N LEU A 734 21.50 -55.73 2.99
CA LEU A 734 20.73 -56.32 4.09
C LEU A 734 19.31 -56.80 3.69
N LEU A 735 18.86 -56.46 2.48
CA LEU A 735 17.57 -56.89 1.93
C LEU A 735 17.74 -57.43 0.51
N THR A 736 16.98 -58.48 0.19
CA THR A 736 16.93 -59.07 -1.17
C THR A 736 16.24 -58.17 -2.19
N LYS A 737 15.33 -57.30 -1.73
CA LYS A 737 14.65 -56.29 -2.55
C LYS A 737 14.80 -54.91 -1.93
N GLU A 738 15.33 -53.96 -2.70
CA GLU A 738 15.54 -52.58 -2.23
C GLU A 738 14.19 -51.91 -1.93
N PRO A 739 13.97 -51.39 -0.71
CA PRO A 739 12.76 -50.65 -0.40
C PRO A 739 12.82 -49.28 -1.08
N SER A 740 11.68 -48.85 -1.63
CA SER A 740 11.57 -47.54 -2.26
C SER A 740 11.83 -46.42 -1.24
N PHE A 741 12.79 -45.53 -1.54
CA PHE A 741 13.07 -44.38 -0.69
C PHE A 741 11.83 -43.55 -0.37
N LEU A 742 10.95 -43.37 -1.36
CA LEU A 742 9.72 -42.60 -1.20
C LEU A 742 8.76 -43.27 -0.21
N TYR A 743 8.70 -44.61 -0.21
CA TYR A 743 7.86 -45.36 0.73
C TYR A 743 8.39 -45.26 2.16
N ILE A 744 9.71 -45.31 2.32
CA ILE A 744 10.38 -45.13 3.63
C ILE A 744 10.16 -43.72 4.19
N LEU A 745 10.02 -42.70 3.35
CA LEU A 745 9.70 -41.33 3.79
C LEU A 745 8.27 -41.19 4.33
N ASP A 746 7.35 -42.04 3.90
CA ASP A 746 5.95 -42.01 4.32
C ASP A 746 5.72 -42.69 5.68
N TYR A 747 6.69 -43.47 6.17
CA TYR A 747 6.59 -44.09 7.51
C TYR A 747 6.45 -43.04 8.62
N THR A 748 5.60 -43.34 9.60
CA THR A 748 5.64 -42.66 10.89
C THR A 748 6.97 -42.90 11.60
N GLU A 749 7.23 -42.16 12.67
CA GLU A 749 8.47 -42.32 13.42
C GLU A 749 8.60 -43.73 14.01
N ASN A 750 7.52 -44.23 14.60
CA ASN A 750 7.47 -45.56 15.19
C ASN A 750 7.65 -46.67 14.14
N GLU A 751 6.96 -46.56 13.00
CA GLU A 751 7.10 -47.53 11.90
C GLU A 751 8.54 -47.55 11.36
N PHE A 752 9.20 -46.39 11.28
CA PHE A 752 10.57 -46.30 10.81
C PHE A 752 11.58 -46.88 11.82
N LEU A 753 11.40 -46.62 13.11
CA LEU A 753 12.22 -47.24 14.15
C LEU A 753 12.01 -48.75 14.23
N GLN A 754 10.76 -49.22 14.08
CA GLN A 754 10.45 -50.65 14.01
C GLN A 754 11.00 -51.28 12.73
N PHE A 755 11.11 -50.53 11.63
CA PHE A 755 11.80 -50.98 10.43
C PHE A 755 13.30 -51.17 10.68
N ILE A 756 13.96 -50.23 11.38
CA ILE A 756 15.38 -50.37 11.77
C ILE A 756 15.58 -51.57 12.70
N SER A 757 14.67 -51.80 13.67
CA SER A 757 14.81 -52.89 14.64
C SER A 757 14.71 -54.29 14.05
N ARG A 758 14.31 -54.44 12.78
CA ARG A 758 14.31 -55.73 12.07
C ARG A 758 15.71 -56.22 11.69
N PHE A 759 16.69 -55.33 11.71
CA PHE A 759 18.09 -55.65 11.42
C PHE A 759 18.83 -55.88 12.74
N THR A 760 18.57 -57.00 13.41
CA THR A 760 19.10 -57.28 14.77
C THR A 760 20.60 -57.04 14.90
N ASP A 761 21.37 -57.45 13.89
CA ASP A 761 22.83 -57.41 13.94
C ASP A 761 23.42 -56.05 13.53
N HIS A 762 22.58 -55.16 12.96
CA HIS A 762 23.00 -53.87 12.39
C HIS A 762 22.18 -52.69 12.93
N GLY A 763 21.26 -52.95 13.87
CA GLY A 763 20.25 -51.99 14.31
C GLY A 763 20.85 -50.79 15.02
N GLU A 764 21.90 -51.00 15.81
CA GLU A 764 22.62 -49.92 16.52
C GLU A 764 23.34 -48.97 15.55
N GLU A 765 24.06 -49.52 14.56
CA GLU A 765 24.71 -48.73 13.50
C GLU A 765 23.69 -47.91 12.69
N LEU A 766 22.57 -48.53 12.29
CA LEU A 766 21.50 -47.84 11.56
C LEU A 766 20.83 -46.76 12.42
N LEU A 767 20.67 -47.00 13.72
CA LEU A 767 20.12 -46.02 14.66
C LEU A 767 21.08 -44.85 14.89
N ILE A 768 22.39 -45.10 14.97
CA ILE A 768 23.42 -44.06 15.04
C ILE A 768 23.40 -43.22 13.75
N ALA A 769 23.37 -43.86 12.58
CA ALA A 769 23.29 -43.16 11.30
C ALA A 769 22.02 -42.28 11.18
N TYR A 770 20.90 -42.76 11.74
CA TYR A 770 19.67 -42.00 11.84
C TYR A 770 19.82 -40.77 12.77
N LYS A 771 20.42 -40.96 13.94
CA LYS A 771 20.59 -39.91 14.97
C LYS A 771 21.83 -39.03 14.81
N ALA A 772 22.68 -39.27 13.80
CA ALA A 772 23.97 -38.59 13.64
C ALA A 772 23.91 -37.04 13.62
N HIS A 773 22.76 -36.44 13.30
CA HIS A 773 22.58 -34.98 13.34
C HIS A 773 22.23 -34.43 14.75
N LEU A 774 21.72 -35.28 15.65
CA LEU A 774 21.42 -34.93 17.05
C LEU A 774 22.66 -34.96 17.94
N LEU A 775 23.65 -35.79 17.59
CA LEU A 775 24.91 -35.94 18.33
C LEU A 775 25.84 -34.73 18.19
N HIS A 776 25.73 -33.96 17.10
CA HIS A 776 26.51 -32.73 16.91
C HIS A 776 25.88 -31.49 17.59
N THR A 777 24.57 -31.52 17.88
CA THR A 777 23.90 -30.43 18.58
C THR A 777 24.06 -30.50 20.10
N SER A 778 24.24 -31.70 20.68
CA SER A 778 24.47 -31.85 22.12
C SER A 778 25.88 -31.44 22.54
N SER A 779 26.90 -31.61 21.68
CA SER A 779 28.27 -31.19 22.00
C SER A 779 28.47 -29.67 21.97
N GLU A 780 27.65 -28.92 21.23
CA GLU A 780 27.72 -27.44 21.19
C GLU A 780 26.96 -26.77 22.35
N GLU A 781 26.11 -27.50 23.08
CA GLU A 781 25.44 -26.99 24.29
C GLU A 781 26.29 -27.21 25.55
N GLU A 782 27.11 -28.27 25.62
CA GLU A 782 28.05 -28.50 26.73
C GLU A 782 29.27 -27.55 26.70
N GLU A 783 29.69 -27.05 25.53
CA GLU A 783 30.77 -26.05 25.42
C GLU A 783 30.35 -24.61 25.77
N LYS A 784 29.09 -24.37 26.15
CA LYS A 784 28.60 -23.05 26.60
C LYS A 784 28.34 -22.94 28.10
N GLU A 785 28.52 -24.03 28.85
CA GLU A 785 28.46 -24.04 30.32
C GLU A 785 29.79 -24.40 31.00
N THR A 786 30.91 -24.31 30.27
CA THR A 786 32.26 -24.20 30.84
C THR A 786 32.92 -22.92 30.36
#